data_AF-A0A9Q0ZPF7-F1
#
_entry.id   AF-A0A9Q0ZPF7-F1
#
_cell.length_a   1.000
_cell.length_b   1.000
_cell.length_c   1.000
_cell.angle_alpha   90.00
_cell.angle_beta   90.00
_cell.angle_gamma   90.00
#
_symmetry.space_group_name_H-M   'P 1'
#
loop_
_entity.id
_entity.type
_entity.pdbx_description
1 polymer ?
#
loop_
_entity_poly.entity_id
_entity_poly.type
_entity_poly.pdbx_seq_one_letter_code
_entity_poly.pdbx_strand_id
1 'polypeptide(L)'
;MLVQDRITTNPNPKSPKSKIRAAINNHHHDLHHRFSESKSLDFSTWVSENFFKIVTITVLIATVAAIVFLWSTGDTAALSYIQSKAQPLDKTHHSPHINWNSIPSITDKSSPYTNFRSEKWIVVSVSHYPSDSLKKLVRIKGWQLLAIGNSRTPNDWSLKGAIYLSLEQQATLGFRVSGYLPFDSYLRKSVGYLFAIQHGAKKIFDADDRGEVIDGDLGKHFDVELTGEGARQESILQYSHENENRSVVNPYIHFGQRTVWPRGLPLENVGEIGHEEFYTEVFGGKQYIQQGTSNGLPDVDSVFYHTRKTGLEAFDIRFDERAPKVALPQGVMMPVNSFNTIYHSSAFWGLMLPVSVSTMASDVLRGYWGQRLLWEIGGYVVVYPPTVHRYDTVGGYPFSEEKDLHVHVGRLIKFLVAWRSSKHELFEKILELSFAMAEEGFWSEQDVKFTAAWLQDLLAVGYQQPRLMSFELDRPRPTIGHGDRKEFVPRKLPSVHLGVEETGTVNYEIGNLIRWRKNFGNVVLIMFCNGPVERTALEWRLLYGRIFKTVIILSSQKNEDLAVEAGHLNRMYKHLPKIFDRYSSAEGFLFLQDDTILNYWNLLQADKTKLWITDKVSKSWTTVSTDGNTDWYGKQAEMVRKVVGSMPVHFQVNYKEAMKSDRDLVIGSSEIFYIPQHLVTDYVDLVGLVGDLDIHQKVAIPMFFMSMDSPQNF
;
A
#
# COMPACT_ATOMS: atom_id res chain seq x y z
N MET A 1 57.69 -57.35 -4.94
CA MET A 1 57.24 -57.35 -3.53
C MET A 1 58.06 -56.28 -2.81
N LEU A 2 57.62 -55.02 -2.89
CA LEU A 2 58.35 -53.78 -2.57
C LEU A 2 57.34 -52.62 -2.79
N VAL A 3 57.31 -51.44 -2.15
CA VAL A 3 57.94 -50.84 -0.95
C VAL A 3 57.60 -49.32 -0.97
N GLN A 4 57.51 -48.66 0.21
CA GLN A 4 57.79 -47.21 0.49
C GLN A 4 56.97 -46.08 -0.19
N ASP A 5 56.92 -44.83 0.29
CA ASP A 5 57.05 -44.16 1.61
C ASP A 5 56.65 -42.66 1.41
N ARG A 6 56.08 -42.05 2.47
CA ARG A 6 56.32 -40.71 3.05
C ARG A 6 56.59 -39.40 2.24
N ILE A 7 55.80 -38.37 2.65
CA ILE A 7 56.18 -37.00 3.17
C ILE A 7 56.24 -35.76 2.24
N THR A 8 55.34 -34.80 2.58
CA THR A 8 55.26 -33.30 2.59
C THR A 8 56.39 -32.43 1.95
N THR A 9 56.15 -31.25 1.34
CA THR A 9 55.55 -29.98 1.89
C THR A 9 55.18 -28.92 0.79
N ASN A 10 53.94 -28.35 0.88
CA ASN A 10 53.43 -26.95 0.71
C ASN A 10 54.06 -25.90 -0.27
N PRO A 11 53.35 -24.78 -0.66
CA PRO A 11 51.99 -24.32 -0.30
C PRO A 11 51.10 -23.69 -1.42
N ASN A 12 49.79 -23.63 -1.11
CA ASN A 12 48.83 -22.55 -1.44
C ASN A 12 48.21 -22.39 -2.85
N PRO A 13 46.98 -21.82 -2.94
CA PRO A 13 45.80 -22.61 -3.30
C PRO A 13 45.07 -22.06 -4.54
N LYS A 14 44.20 -22.86 -5.19
CA LYS A 14 42.90 -22.44 -5.76
C LYS A 14 42.19 -23.53 -6.58
N SER A 15 40.92 -23.75 -6.21
CA SER A 15 39.74 -24.14 -7.01
C SER A 15 39.76 -25.42 -7.88
N PRO A 16 38.83 -26.36 -7.65
CA PRO A 16 38.37 -27.26 -8.70
C PRO A 16 37.18 -26.65 -9.46
N LYS A 17 37.37 -26.56 -10.78
CA LYS A 17 36.34 -26.28 -11.78
C LYS A 17 35.21 -27.29 -11.69
N SER A 18 33.97 -26.83 -11.69
CA SER A 18 32.93 -27.51 -12.47
C SER A 18 31.84 -26.52 -12.92
N LYS A 19 31.48 -26.68 -14.20
CA LYS A 19 30.19 -26.37 -14.82
C LYS A 19 29.82 -24.90 -15.13
N ILE A 20 29.67 -24.71 -16.45
CA ILE A 20 28.68 -23.89 -17.16
C ILE A 20 28.93 -22.37 -17.17
N ARG A 21 29.50 -21.89 -18.28
CA ARG A 21 29.31 -20.53 -18.83
C ARG A 21 29.25 -20.67 -20.35
N ALA A 22 28.12 -20.41 -21.00
CA ALA A 22 27.53 -19.10 -21.26
C ALA A 22 28.48 -18.19 -22.06
N ALA A 23 28.15 -18.10 -23.36
CA ALA A 23 28.20 -16.96 -24.26
C ALA A 23 29.21 -15.83 -23.98
N ILE A 24 29.92 -15.41 -25.04
CA ILE A 24 29.74 -14.11 -25.72
C ILE A 24 30.88 -13.91 -26.72
N ASN A 25 30.51 -13.61 -27.97
CA ASN A 25 31.14 -12.69 -28.95
C ASN A 25 30.91 -13.22 -30.38
N ASN A 26 30.04 -12.56 -31.13
CA ASN A 26 30.38 -11.47 -32.07
C ASN A 26 31.24 -11.97 -33.23
N HIS A 27 30.63 -12.13 -34.42
CA HIS A 27 31.04 -11.39 -35.62
C HIS A 27 30.14 -11.68 -36.83
N HIS A 28 29.63 -10.58 -37.37
CA HIS A 28 29.43 -10.21 -38.78
C HIS A 28 29.25 -11.29 -39.86
N HIS A 29 28.12 -11.11 -40.56
CA HIS A 29 27.88 -11.36 -41.98
C HIS A 29 29.09 -11.01 -42.88
N ASP A 30 29.42 -11.92 -43.79
CA ASP A 30 29.56 -11.69 -45.25
C ASP A 30 29.84 -13.04 -45.93
N LEU A 31 28.91 -13.56 -46.75
CA LEU A 31 28.74 -13.35 -48.19
C LEU A 31 29.52 -14.39 -49.06
N HIS A 32 28.76 -14.97 -49.99
CA HIS A 32 29.16 -15.72 -51.21
C HIS A 32 29.34 -17.25 -51.20
N HIS A 33 28.24 -17.92 -51.55
CA HIS A 33 28.09 -18.88 -52.67
C HIS A 33 29.36 -19.46 -53.33
N ARG A 34 29.41 -20.80 -53.45
CA ARG A 34 29.10 -21.53 -54.71
C ARG A 34 29.12 -23.06 -54.55
N PHE A 35 27.94 -23.64 -54.79
CA PHE A 35 27.59 -24.91 -55.45
C PHE A 35 28.64 -26.04 -55.58
N SER A 36 28.25 -27.23 -55.08
CA SER A 36 28.52 -28.50 -55.77
C SER A 36 27.25 -29.37 -55.83
N GLU A 37 26.80 -29.58 -57.07
CA GLU A 37 25.98 -30.65 -57.66
C GLU A 37 24.97 -31.50 -56.86
N SER A 38 23.77 -31.54 -57.46
CA SER A 38 22.59 -32.31 -57.10
C SER A 38 22.74 -33.82 -57.38
N LYS A 39 22.58 -34.65 -56.34
CA LYS A 39 22.16 -36.04 -56.51
C LYS A 39 20.64 -36.10 -56.58
N SER A 40 20.13 -36.70 -57.66
CA SER A 40 18.72 -37.01 -57.85
C SER A 40 18.22 -37.90 -56.71
N LEU A 41 17.41 -37.32 -55.81
CA LEU A 41 16.72 -38.07 -54.77
C LEU A 41 15.44 -38.66 -55.36
N ASP A 42 15.34 -39.97 -55.23
CA ASP A 42 14.18 -40.79 -55.55
C ASP A 42 12.95 -40.25 -54.79
N PHE A 43 11.80 -40.13 -55.46
CA PHE A 43 10.60 -39.45 -54.91
C PHE A 43 10.12 -40.13 -53.63
N SER A 44 10.31 -41.45 -53.52
CA SER A 44 9.98 -42.25 -52.35
C SER A 44 10.77 -41.83 -51.09
N THR A 45 12.08 -41.60 -51.22
CA THR A 45 12.93 -41.17 -50.10
C THR A 45 12.65 -39.73 -49.69
N TRP A 46 12.40 -38.82 -50.66
CA TRP A 46 12.01 -37.44 -50.38
C TRP A 46 10.69 -37.34 -49.61
N VAL A 47 9.68 -38.12 -49.99
CA VAL A 47 8.40 -38.19 -49.29
C VAL A 47 8.58 -38.75 -47.88
N SER A 48 9.44 -39.75 -47.68
CA SER A 48 9.68 -40.30 -46.33
C SER A 48 10.37 -39.30 -45.39
N GLU A 49 11.40 -38.59 -45.87
CA GLU A 49 12.14 -37.61 -45.06
C GLU A 49 11.33 -36.35 -44.76
N ASN A 50 10.39 -36.01 -45.64
CA ASN A 50 9.52 -34.85 -45.48
C ASN A 50 8.10 -35.22 -45.08
N PHE A 51 7.82 -36.47 -44.70
CA PHE A 51 6.46 -36.96 -44.40
C PHE A 51 5.79 -36.08 -43.34
N PHE A 52 6.51 -35.73 -42.28
CA PHE A 52 5.99 -34.87 -41.22
C PHE A 52 5.65 -33.46 -41.73
N LYS A 53 6.49 -32.88 -42.60
CA LYS A 53 6.25 -31.57 -43.23
C LYS A 53 5.06 -31.62 -44.17
N ILE A 54 4.96 -32.67 -44.98
CA ILE A 54 3.84 -32.91 -45.89
C ILE A 54 2.57 -33.03 -45.08
N VAL A 55 2.53 -33.85 -44.03
CA VAL A 55 1.37 -33.98 -43.14
C VAL A 55 0.99 -32.64 -42.51
N THR A 56 1.93 -31.86 -41.97
CA THR A 56 1.60 -30.52 -41.43
C THR A 56 1.06 -29.57 -42.49
N ILE A 57 1.61 -29.57 -43.70
CA ILE A 57 1.14 -28.70 -44.78
C ILE A 57 -0.23 -29.16 -45.26
N THR A 58 -0.48 -30.46 -45.38
CA THR A 58 -1.79 -31.02 -45.75
C THR A 58 -2.83 -30.74 -44.67
N VAL A 59 -2.48 -30.84 -43.38
CA VAL A 59 -3.37 -30.45 -42.27
C VAL A 59 -3.65 -28.95 -42.31
N LEU A 60 -2.65 -28.11 -42.56
CA LEU A 60 -2.85 -26.66 -42.69
C LEU A 60 -3.78 -26.33 -43.87
N ILE A 61 -3.55 -26.93 -45.04
CA ILE A 61 -4.39 -26.75 -46.23
C ILE A 61 -5.81 -27.26 -45.97
N ALA A 62 -5.97 -28.42 -45.33
CA ALA A 62 -7.27 -28.97 -44.96
C ALA A 62 -7.99 -28.08 -43.95
N THR A 63 -7.27 -27.47 -43.00
CA THR A 63 -7.84 -26.55 -42.01
C THR A 63 -8.29 -25.26 -42.69
N VAL A 64 -7.48 -24.70 -43.59
CA VAL A 64 -7.85 -23.52 -44.38
C VAL A 64 -9.03 -23.83 -45.30
N ALA A 65 -9.03 -24.99 -45.97
CA ALA A 65 -10.14 -25.42 -46.80
C ALA A 65 -11.42 -25.66 -45.99
N ALA A 66 -11.32 -26.22 -44.78
CA ALA A 66 -12.44 -26.38 -43.86
C ALA A 66 -12.98 -25.03 -43.39
N ILE A 67 -12.11 -24.05 -43.10
CA ILE A 67 -12.52 -22.68 -42.76
C ILE A 67 -13.23 -22.02 -43.95
N VAL A 68 -12.69 -22.16 -45.17
CA VAL A 68 -13.31 -21.61 -46.40
C VAL A 68 -14.63 -22.32 -46.73
N PHE A 69 -14.73 -23.62 -46.48
CA PHE A 69 -15.96 -24.39 -46.66
C PHE A 69 -17.02 -24.01 -45.61
N LEU A 70 -16.62 -23.82 -44.34
CA LEU A 70 -17.49 -23.29 -43.28
C LEU A 70 -17.94 -21.85 -43.57
N TRP A 71 -17.09 -21.05 -44.22
CA TRP A 71 -17.44 -19.72 -44.72
C TRP A 71 -18.46 -19.76 -45.86
N SER A 72 -18.40 -20.75 -46.75
CA SER A 72 -19.31 -20.86 -47.90
C SER A 72 -20.64 -21.58 -47.59
N THR A 73 -20.69 -22.39 -46.52
CA THR A 73 -21.90 -23.16 -46.14
C THR A 73 -22.79 -22.50 -45.07
N GLY A 74 -22.50 -21.27 -44.66
CA GLY A 74 -23.49 -20.44 -43.94
C GLY A 74 -23.87 -20.95 -42.56
N ASP A 75 -22.93 -21.52 -41.81
CA ASP A 75 -23.17 -21.93 -40.42
C ASP A 75 -23.12 -20.70 -39.50
N THR A 76 -24.31 -20.20 -39.17
CA THR A 76 -24.58 -18.89 -38.54
C THR A 76 -23.94 -18.69 -37.16
N ALA A 77 -23.57 -19.76 -36.46
CA ALA A 77 -22.99 -19.70 -35.11
C ALA A 77 -21.50 -19.28 -35.10
N ALA A 78 -20.70 -19.69 -36.07
CA ALA A 78 -19.27 -19.34 -36.14
C ALA A 78 -19.04 -17.95 -36.77
N LEU A 79 -19.89 -17.55 -37.72
CA LEU A 79 -19.84 -16.23 -38.35
C LEU A 79 -20.15 -15.10 -37.35
N SER A 80 -21.02 -15.35 -36.37
CA SER A 80 -21.35 -14.37 -35.32
C SER A 80 -20.16 -13.99 -34.43
N TYR A 81 -19.23 -14.93 -34.18
CA TYR A 81 -18.08 -14.70 -33.30
C TYR A 81 -16.97 -13.89 -34.00
N ILE A 82 -16.71 -14.13 -35.29
CA ILE A 82 -15.63 -13.46 -36.04
C ILE A 82 -16.08 -12.12 -36.61
N GLN A 83 -17.35 -11.98 -37.00
CA GLN A 83 -17.89 -10.72 -37.52
C GLN A 83 -18.02 -9.63 -36.43
N SER A 84 -18.02 -10.02 -35.14
CA SER A 84 -17.96 -9.09 -34.00
C SER A 84 -16.64 -8.31 -33.88
N LYS A 85 -15.56 -8.79 -34.50
CA LYS A 85 -14.22 -8.18 -34.38
C LYS A 85 -13.78 -7.34 -35.58
N ALA A 86 -14.57 -7.28 -36.66
CA ALA A 86 -14.15 -6.68 -37.92
C ALA A 86 -15.24 -5.88 -38.64
N GLN A 87 -16.07 -5.14 -37.89
CA GLN A 87 -16.82 -4.01 -38.46
C GLN A 87 -16.20 -2.69 -38.00
N PRO A 88 -15.90 -1.76 -38.93
CA PRO A 88 -15.66 -0.36 -38.54
C PRO A 88 -16.96 0.17 -37.91
N LEU A 89 -16.81 0.68 -36.70
CA LEU A 89 -17.87 1.16 -35.82
C LEU A 89 -18.72 2.24 -36.53
N ASP A 90 -19.92 1.88 -36.99
CA ASP A 90 -20.92 2.86 -37.39
C ASP A 90 -21.33 3.63 -36.14
N LYS A 91 -20.89 4.89 -36.03
CA LYS A 91 -21.12 5.79 -34.90
C LYS A 91 -22.56 6.28 -34.84
N THR A 92 -23.51 5.38 -34.64
CA THR A 92 -24.89 5.74 -34.32
C THR A 92 -25.45 4.84 -33.22
N HIS A 93 -24.80 4.87 -32.04
CA HIS A 93 -25.41 4.32 -30.84
C HIS A 93 -26.66 5.15 -30.53
N HIS A 94 -27.84 4.60 -30.79
CA HIS A 94 -29.09 5.25 -30.42
C HIS A 94 -29.46 4.80 -29.01
N SER A 95 -29.64 5.75 -28.08
CA SER A 95 -30.18 5.44 -26.76
C SER A 95 -31.55 4.78 -26.91
N PRO A 96 -31.82 3.66 -26.20
CA PRO A 96 -33.12 2.99 -26.32
C PRO A 96 -34.23 3.91 -25.81
N HIS A 97 -35.24 4.15 -26.66
CA HIS A 97 -36.41 4.93 -26.27
C HIS A 97 -37.43 3.99 -25.59
N ILE A 98 -37.69 4.21 -24.30
CA ILE A 98 -38.58 3.37 -23.49
C ILE A 98 -39.81 4.19 -23.09
N ASN A 99 -41.00 3.64 -23.30
CA ASN A 99 -42.22 4.22 -22.75
C ASN A 99 -42.45 3.70 -21.32
N TRP A 100 -41.96 4.45 -20.33
CA TRP A 100 -42.03 4.08 -18.92
C TRP A 100 -43.46 3.87 -18.39
N ASN A 101 -44.46 4.49 -19.03
CA ASN A 101 -45.86 4.40 -18.63
C ASN A 101 -46.58 3.14 -19.12
N SER A 102 -45.96 2.36 -20.01
CA SER A 102 -46.60 1.20 -20.65
C SER A 102 -45.86 -0.12 -20.41
N ILE A 103 -45.14 -0.25 -19.30
CA ILE A 103 -44.40 -1.47 -18.99
C ILE A 103 -45.34 -2.53 -18.41
N PRO A 104 -45.46 -3.72 -19.03
CA PRO A 104 -46.34 -4.77 -18.53
C PRO A 104 -45.79 -5.32 -17.21
N SER A 105 -46.69 -5.52 -16.23
CA SER A 105 -46.34 -6.10 -14.94
C SER A 105 -45.95 -7.57 -15.09
N ILE A 106 -44.92 -7.97 -14.34
CA ILE A 106 -44.48 -9.35 -14.19
C ILE A 106 -44.88 -9.77 -12.78
N THR A 107 -45.66 -10.84 -12.69
CA THR A 107 -46.05 -11.48 -11.42
C THR A 107 -45.54 -12.90 -11.42
N ASP A 108 -44.90 -13.33 -10.33
CA ASP A 108 -44.60 -14.74 -10.13
C ASP A 108 -45.90 -15.54 -10.05
N LYS A 109 -46.07 -16.48 -10.98
CA LYS A 109 -47.22 -17.41 -11.04
C LYS A 109 -46.78 -18.87 -11.00
N SER A 110 -45.49 -19.13 -11.17
CA SER A 110 -44.93 -20.44 -11.45
C SER A 110 -44.05 -20.95 -10.33
N SER A 111 -43.46 -20.06 -9.52
CA SER A 111 -42.57 -20.49 -8.46
C SER A 111 -43.35 -21.08 -7.27
N PRO A 112 -42.76 -22.03 -6.53
CA PRO A 112 -43.36 -22.54 -5.28
C PRO A 112 -43.58 -21.46 -4.20
N TYR A 113 -43.01 -20.27 -4.40
CA TYR A 113 -42.94 -19.20 -3.41
C TYR A 113 -43.88 -18.03 -3.73
N THR A 114 -44.78 -18.16 -4.70
CA THR A 114 -45.68 -17.07 -5.17
C THR A 114 -46.38 -16.29 -4.05
N ASN A 115 -46.77 -16.96 -2.96
CA ASN A 115 -47.45 -16.33 -1.81
C ASN A 115 -46.50 -15.85 -0.70
N PHE A 116 -45.21 -16.16 -0.78
CA PHE A 116 -44.22 -15.78 0.22
C PHE A 116 -43.92 -14.28 0.14
N ARG A 117 -43.88 -13.60 1.28
CA ARG A 117 -43.50 -12.18 1.38
C ARG A 117 -42.55 -11.98 2.56
N SER A 118 -41.56 -11.12 2.36
CA SER A 118 -40.64 -10.65 3.41
C SER A 118 -40.14 -9.26 3.08
N GLU A 119 -39.88 -8.44 4.10
CA GLU A 119 -39.28 -7.12 3.92
C GLU A 119 -37.74 -7.15 3.95
N LYS A 120 -37.15 -8.20 4.51
CA LYS A 120 -35.71 -8.30 4.77
C LYS A 120 -35.16 -9.57 4.10
N TRP A 121 -34.25 -9.39 3.15
CA TRP A 121 -33.72 -10.47 2.31
C TRP A 121 -32.19 -10.50 2.35
N ILE A 122 -31.63 -11.71 2.40
CA ILE A 122 -30.21 -11.95 2.17
C ILE A 122 -30.12 -12.62 0.81
N VAL A 123 -29.41 -12.02 -0.15
CA VAL A 123 -29.28 -12.56 -1.51
C VAL A 123 -27.84 -13.03 -1.71
N VAL A 124 -27.68 -14.30 -2.07
CA VAL A 124 -26.39 -14.95 -2.27
C VAL A 124 -26.39 -15.71 -3.60
N SER A 125 -25.26 -15.74 -4.31
CA SER A 125 -25.06 -16.70 -5.40
C SER A 125 -24.34 -17.92 -4.85
N VAL A 126 -24.77 -19.12 -5.28
CA VAL A 126 -24.17 -20.38 -4.86
C VAL A 126 -23.58 -21.10 -6.07
N SER A 127 -22.43 -21.74 -5.88
CA SER A 127 -21.80 -22.62 -6.89
C SER A 127 -21.50 -24.02 -6.35
N HIS A 128 -21.60 -24.22 -5.04
CA HIS A 128 -21.23 -25.46 -4.37
C HIS A 128 -22.32 -25.87 -3.37
N TYR A 129 -22.17 -27.05 -2.75
CA TYR A 129 -23.04 -27.47 -1.65
C TYR A 129 -23.01 -26.47 -0.49
N PRO A 130 -24.10 -26.39 0.32
CA PRO A 130 -24.21 -25.42 1.40
C PRO A 130 -23.02 -25.43 2.36
N SER A 131 -22.27 -24.32 2.38
CA SER A 131 -21.18 -24.06 3.34
C SER A 131 -21.71 -23.84 4.75
N ASP A 132 -20.82 -23.91 5.75
CA ASP A 132 -21.20 -23.58 7.13
C ASP A 132 -21.55 -22.10 7.31
N SER A 133 -20.86 -21.20 6.60
CA SER A 133 -21.21 -19.78 6.53
C SER A 133 -22.64 -19.59 6.00
N LEU A 134 -23.01 -20.31 4.93
CA LEU A 134 -24.35 -20.23 4.36
C LEU A 134 -25.44 -20.77 5.32
N LYS A 135 -25.15 -21.86 6.04
CA LYS A 135 -26.05 -22.39 7.09
C LYS A 135 -26.25 -21.39 8.23
N LYS A 136 -25.24 -20.58 8.56
CA LYS A 136 -25.35 -19.50 9.56
C LYS A 136 -26.21 -18.36 9.04
N LEU A 137 -26.09 -17.96 7.76
CA LEU A 137 -26.94 -16.93 7.16
C LEU A 137 -28.44 -17.27 7.24
N VAL A 138 -28.82 -18.54 7.02
CA VAL A 138 -30.22 -18.99 7.18
C VAL A 138 -30.78 -18.74 8.59
N ARG A 139 -29.93 -18.74 9.61
CA ARG A 139 -30.35 -18.63 11.02
C ARG A 139 -30.51 -17.18 11.49
N ILE A 140 -30.19 -16.19 10.65
CA ILE A 140 -30.32 -14.78 10.99
C ILE A 140 -31.82 -14.45 11.12
N LYS A 141 -32.25 -14.15 12.34
CA LYS A 141 -33.67 -13.96 12.67
C LYS A 141 -34.26 -12.78 11.91
N GLY A 142 -35.44 -12.99 11.34
CA GLY A 142 -36.19 -11.94 10.63
C GLY A 142 -35.69 -11.63 9.23
N TRP A 143 -34.72 -12.38 8.71
CA TRP A 143 -34.22 -12.26 7.34
C TRP A 143 -34.49 -13.55 6.55
N GLN A 144 -34.93 -13.41 5.30
CA GLN A 144 -35.08 -14.55 4.40
C GLN A 144 -33.84 -14.70 3.52
N LEU A 145 -33.18 -15.85 3.60
CA LEU A 145 -32.10 -16.19 2.67
C LEU A 145 -32.66 -16.62 1.31
N LEU A 146 -32.13 -16.03 0.24
CA LEU A 146 -32.38 -16.36 -1.15
C LEU A 146 -31.05 -16.77 -1.82
N ALA A 147 -30.93 -18.05 -2.16
CA ALA A 147 -29.80 -18.63 -2.86
C ALA A 147 -30.07 -18.72 -4.37
N ILE A 148 -29.19 -18.13 -5.16
CA ILE A 148 -29.28 -18.09 -6.62
C ILE A 148 -28.25 -19.03 -7.24
N GLY A 149 -28.74 -20.10 -7.87
CA GLY A 149 -27.90 -21.08 -8.53
C GLY A 149 -27.31 -20.57 -9.84
N ASN A 150 -26.16 -21.13 -10.22
CA ASN A 150 -25.53 -21.02 -11.52
C ASN A 150 -25.24 -22.41 -12.08
N SER A 151 -24.66 -22.51 -13.28
CA SER A 151 -24.42 -23.82 -13.93
C SER A 151 -23.43 -24.73 -13.20
N ARG A 152 -22.71 -24.24 -12.17
CA ARG A 152 -21.87 -25.08 -11.31
C ARG A 152 -22.61 -25.63 -10.09
N THR A 153 -23.79 -25.10 -9.78
CA THR A 153 -24.55 -25.53 -8.60
C THR A 153 -25.02 -26.98 -8.75
N PRO A 154 -24.84 -27.86 -7.74
CA PRO A 154 -25.35 -29.23 -7.78
C PRO A 154 -26.86 -29.29 -8.04
N ASN A 155 -27.31 -30.26 -8.83
CA ASN A 155 -28.73 -30.40 -9.19
C ASN A 155 -29.62 -30.75 -7.99
N ASP A 156 -29.07 -31.42 -6.99
CA ASP A 156 -29.72 -31.82 -5.73
C ASP A 156 -29.49 -30.80 -4.59
N TRP A 157 -29.03 -29.59 -4.93
CA TRP A 157 -28.78 -28.55 -3.95
C TRP A 157 -30.04 -28.24 -3.15
N SER A 158 -29.92 -28.30 -1.82
CA SER A 158 -31.01 -27.93 -0.92
C SER A 158 -30.47 -27.43 0.42
N LEU A 159 -31.15 -26.45 1.00
CA LEU A 159 -30.86 -25.94 2.33
C LEU A 159 -32.17 -25.54 3.01
N LYS A 160 -32.53 -26.25 4.08
CA LYS A 160 -33.78 -25.99 4.81
C LYS A 160 -33.80 -24.56 5.36
N GLY A 161 -34.86 -23.82 5.05
CA GLY A 161 -35.04 -22.42 5.46
C GLY A 161 -34.55 -21.38 4.44
N ALA A 162 -33.82 -21.81 3.41
CA ALA A 162 -33.47 -20.96 2.27
C ALA A 162 -34.50 -21.10 1.15
N ILE A 163 -34.75 -20.01 0.43
CA ILE A 163 -35.37 -20.05 -0.89
C ILE A 163 -34.26 -20.29 -1.91
N TYR A 164 -34.41 -21.31 -2.75
CA TYR A 164 -33.46 -21.61 -3.83
C TYR A 164 -34.11 -21.38 -5.18
N LEU A 165 -33.39 -20.70 -6.08
CA LEU A 165 -33.76 -20.53 -7.48
C LEU A 165 -32.71 -21.17 -8.38
N SER A 166 -33.03 -22.34 -8.94
CA SER A 166 -32.24 -22.99 -9.99
C SER A 166 -32.24 -22.20 -11.30
N LEU A 167 -31.39 -22.55 -12.26
CA LEU A 167 -31.38 -21.91 -13.58
C LEU A 167 -32.74 -22.04 -14.30
N GLU A 168 -33.39 -23.20 -14.17
CA GLU A 168 -34.71 -23.45 -14.75
C GLU A 168 -35.75 -22.56 -14.09
N GLN A 169 -35.76 -22.48 -12.75
CA GLN A 169 -36.68 -21.62 -12.02
C GLN A 169 -36.49 -20.14 -12.40
N GLN A 170 -35.24 -19.68 -12.47
CA GLN A 170 -34.90 -18.31 -12.93
C GLN A 170 -35.47 -18.01 -14.32
N ALA A 171 -35.41 -18.97 -15.25
CA ALA A 171 -35.95 -18.79 -16.61
C ALA A 171 -37.49 -18.66 -16.63
N THR A 172 -38.20 -19.30 -15.69
CA THR A 172 -39.68 -19.25 -15.64
C THR A 172 -40.24 -17.94 -15.05
N LEU A 173 -39.41 -17.11 -14.40
CA LEU A 173 -39.86 -15.86 -13.76
C LEU A 173 -40.22 -14.76 -14.77
N GLY A 174 -39.79 -14.90 -16.03
CA GLY A 174 -40.16 -13.97 -17.10
C GLY A 174 -39.44 -12.61 -17.06
N PHE A 175 -38.39 -12.46 -16.24
CA PHE A 175 -37.58 -11.25 -16.20
C PHE A 175 -36.77 -11.08 -17.50
N ARG A 176 -36.74 -9.86 -18.03
CA ARG A 176 -35.99 -9.49 -19.24
C ARG A 176 -34.48 -9.64 -19.03
N VAL A 177 -33.99 -9.32 -17.83
CA VAL A 177 -32.56 -9.41 -17.50
C VAL A 177 -32.00 -10.82 -17.64
N SER A 178 -32.82 -11.86 -17.50
CA SER A 178 -32.40 -13.27 -17.60
C SER A 178 -31.70 -13.59 -18.93
N GLY A 179 -32.09 -12.92 -20.02
CA GLY A 179 -31.51 -13.12 -21.35
C GLY A 179 -30.08 -12.59 -21.51
N TYR A 180 -29.59 -11.77 -20.59
CA TYR A 180 -28.26 -11.15 -20.65
C TYR A 180 -27.24 -11.83 -19.74
N LEU A 181 -27.70 -12.66 -18.79
CA LEU A 181 -26.88 -13.16 -17.70
C LEU A 181 -26.12 -14.44 -18.09
N PRO A 182 -24.79 -14.50 -17.91
CA PRO A 182 -24.02 -15.73 -18.13
C PRO A 182 -24.49 -16.88 -17.23
N PHE A 183 -24.40 -18.13 -17.71
CA PHE A 183 -24.83 -19.30 -16.94
C PHE A 183 -23.98 -19.57 -15.70
N ASP A 184 -22.65 -19.47 -15.82
CA ASP A 184 -21.70 -19.61 -14.71
C ASP A 184 -21.25 -18.24 -14.18
N SER A 185 -22.11 -17.56 -13.41
CA SER A 185 -21.75 -16.25 -12.87
C SER A 185 -22.57 -15.84 -11.65
N TYR A 186 -21.93 -15.14 -10.71
CA TYR A 186 -22.62 -14.53 -9.57
C TYR A 186 -23.52 -13.35 -10.00
N LEU A 187 -23.32 -12.81 -11.21
CA LEU A 187 -24.14 -11.72 -11.76
C LEU A 187 -25.63 -12.10 -11.83
N ARG A 188 -25.94 -13.40 -11.79
CA ARG A 188 -27.30 -13.94 -11.65
C ARG A 188 -28.01 -13.49 -10.38
N LYS A 189 -27.31 -12.96 -9.37
CA LYS A 189 -27.95 -12.26 -8.25
C LYS A 189 -28.91 -11.16 -8.69
N SER A 190 -28.73 -10.59 -9.88
CA SER A 190 -29.70 -9.68 -10.52
C SER A 190 -31.13 -10.25 -10.57
N VAL A 191 -31.29 -11.54 -10.89
CA VAL A 191 -32.60 -12.22 -10.85
C VAL A 191 -33.10 -12.33 -9.41
N GLY A 192 -32.22 -12.66 -8.47
CA GLY A 192 -32.54 -12.74 -7.04
C GLY A 192 -32.99 -11.41 -6.45
N TYR A 193 -32.38 -10.29 -6.84
CA TYR A 193 -32.80 -8.97 -6.40
C TYR A 193 -34.21 -8.66 -6.90
N LEU A 194 -34.52 -8.87 -8.18
CA LEU A 194 -35.86 -8.66 -8.73
C LEU A 194 -36.90 -9.54 -8.05
N PHE A 195 -36.56 -10.81 -7.82
CA PHE A 195 -37.41 -11.74 -7.08
C PHE A 195 -37.67 -11.23 -5.65
N ALA A 196 -36.64 -10.82 -4.91
CA ALA A 196 -36.81 -10.27 -3.57
C ALA A 196 -37.72 -9.03 -3.57
N ILE A 197 -37.53 -8.12 -4.53
CA ILE A 197 -38.35 -6.90 -4.70
C ILE A 197 -39.81 -7.25 -4.98
N GLN A 198 -40.06 -8.15 -5.93
CA GLN A 198 -41.39 -8.66 -6.26
C GLN A 198 -42.09 -9.30 -5.06
N HIS A 199 -41.31 -9.92 -4.16
CA HIS A 199 -41.78 -10.55 -2.93
C HIS A 199 -41.71 -9.64 -1.69
N GLY A 200 -41.69 -8.32 -1.90
CA GLY A 200 -41.92 -7.32 -0.85
C GLY A 200 -40.68 -6.79 -0.14
N ALA A 201 -39.47 -7.02 -0.70
CA ALA A 201 -38.25 -6.52 -0.09
C ALA A 201 -38.30 -5.00 0.13
N LYS A 202 -37.84 -4.59 1.31
CA LYS A 202 -37.52 -3.20 1.66
C LYS A 202 -36.03 -3.03 1.96
N LYS A 203 -35.37 -4.12 2.38
CA LYS A 203 -33.92 -4.20 2.62
C LYS A 203 -33.37 -5.47 2.01
N ILE A 204 -32.29 -5.35 1.25
CA ILE A 204 -31.55 -6.45 0.65
C ILE A 204 -30.12 -6.40 1.17
N PHE A 205 -29.68 -7.44 1.87
CA PHE A 205 -28.29 -7.69 2.18
C PHE A 205 -27.67 -8.49 1.04
N ASP A 206 -26.82 -7.83 0.27
CA ASP A 206 -26.08 -8.38 -0.85
C ASP A 206 -24.84 -9.10 -0.33
N ALA A 207 -24.90 -10.43 -0.29
CA ALA A 207 -23.96 -11.28 0.44
C ALA A 207 -23.16 -12.23 -0.47
N ASP A 208 -22.05 -12.72 0.06
CA ASP A 208 -21.27 -13.86 -0.46
C ASP A 208 -21.49 -15.09 0.44
N ASP A 209 -21.39 -16.29 -0.13
CA ASP A 209 -21.66 -17.55 0.57
C ASP A 209 -20.54 -18.00 1.51
N ARG A 210 -19.50 -17.17 1.65
CA ARG A 210 -18.32 -17.38 2.50
C ARG A 210 -18.27 -16.48 3.74
N GLY A 211 -19.05 -15.41 3.78
CA GLY A 211 -19.04 -14.45 4.89
C GLY A 211 -19.93 -14.89 6.05
N GLU A 212 -19.41 -14.83 7.27
CA GLU A 212 -20.21 -15.04 8.49
C GLU A 212 -20.56 -13.70 9.12
N VAL A 213 -21.85 -13.40 9.30
CA VAL A 213 -22.27 -12.20 10.04
C VAL A 213 -21.85 -12.34 11.50
N ILE A 214 -21.07 -11.37 11.99
CA ILE A 214 -20.58 -11.36 13.38
C ILE A 214 -21.79 -11.34 14.31
N ASP A 215 -21.76 -12.18 15.36
CA ASP A 215 -22.87 -12.40 16.30
C ASP A 215 -24.21 -12.88 15.67
N GLY A 216 -24.28 -13.07 14.35
CA GLY A 216 -25.49 -13.52 13.64
C GLY A 216 -26.64 -12.52 13.61
N ASP A 217 -26.37 -11.21 13.74
CA ASP A 217 -27.39 -10.16 13.80
C ASP A 217 -27.05 -8.95 12.92
N LEU A 218 -27.68 -8.85 11.74
CA LEU A 218 -27.53 -7.70 10.84
C LEU A 218 -28.06 -6.39 11.43
N GLY A 219 -29.09 -6.44 12.29
CA GLY A 219 -29.68 -5.24 12.91
C GLY A 219 -28.82 -4.62 14.01
N LYS A 220 -27.89 -5.40 14.57
CA LYS A 220 -26.87 -4.88 15.49
C LYS A 220 -25.82 -4.05 14.74
N HIS A 221 -25.44 -4.50 13.55
CA HIS A 221 -24.30 -3.99 12.78
C HIS A 221 -24.64 -2.93 11.74
N PHE A 222 -25.87 -2.93 11.22
CA PHE A 222 -26.33 -1.98 10.21
C PHE A 222 -27.57 -1.20 10.66
N ASP A 223 -27.79 -0.03 10.07
CA ASP A 223 -29.03 0.72 10.28
C ASP A 223 -30.13 0.15 9.39
N VAL A 224 -30.87 -0.84 9.91
CA VAL A 224 -31.94 -1.53 9.17
C VAL A 224 -33.23 -0.70 9.09
N GLU A 225 -33.46 0.21 10.03
CA GLU A 225 -34.58 1.16 9.98
C GLU A 225 -34.04 2.58 9.87
N LEU A 226 -34.37 3.27 8.76
CA LEU A 226 -33.91 4.64 8.47
C LEU A 226 -34.95 5.70 8.78
N THR A 227 -36.21 5.31 8.97
CA THR A 227 -37.34 6.22 9.25
C THR A 227 -38.25 5.63 10.33
N GLY A 228 -38.99 6.49 11.03
CA GLY A 228 -39.94 6.10 12.09
C GLY A 228 -39.30 5.90 13.47
N GLU A 229 -40.08 5.40 14.43
CA GLU A 229 -39.66 5.23 15.84
C GLU A 229 -38.45 4.30 16.03
N GLY A 230 -38.23 3.38 15.08
CA GLY A 230 -37.07 2.47 15.09
C GLY A 230 -35.79 3.05 14.48
N ALA A 231 -35.83 4.26 13.91
CA ALA A 231 -34.68 4.87 13.27
C ALA A 231 -33.70 5.46 14.28
N ARG A 232 -32.42 5.10 14.16
CA ARG A 232 -31.35 5.76 14.92
C ARG A 232 -31.10 7.16 14.33
N GLN A 233 -31.69 8.19 14.92
CA GLN A 233 -31.44 9.59 14.55
C GLN A 233 -30.13 10.12 15.14
N GLU A 234 -29.05 9.37 14.93
CA GLU A 234 -27.71 9.74 15.39
C GLU A 234 -27.02 10.59 14.32
N SER A 235 -26.15 11.50 14.76
CA SER A 235 -25.19 12.11 13.85
C SER A 235 -24.18 11.07 13.37
N ILE A 236 -23.82 11.15 12.11
CA ILE A 236 -22.87 10.25 11.45
C ILE A 236 -21.66 11.09 11.06
N LEU A 237 -20.45 10.62 11.37
CA LEU A 237 -19.24 11.27 10.88
C LEU A 237 -19.24 11.24 9.36
N GLN A 238 -18.81 12.32 8.71
CA GLN A 238 -18.67 12.41 7.27
C GLN A 238 -17.24 12.83 6.93
N TYR A 239 -16.65 12.22 5.90
CA TYR A 239 -15.33 12.64 5.41
C TYR A 239 -15.33 14.11 5.01
N SER A 240 -14.19 14.79 5.20
CA SER A 240 -14.05 16.19 4.81
C SER A 240 -14.19 16.36 3.30
N HIS A 241 -14.96 17.38 2.92
CA HIS A 241 -15.07 17.86 1.54
C HIS A 241 -14.27 19.14 1.28
N GLU A 242 -13.36 19.52 2.20
CA GLU A 242 -12.53 20.72 2.10
C GLU A 242 -11.57 20.68 0.89
N ASN A 243 -10.99 19.50 0.61
CA ASN A 243 -10.14 19.31 -0.56
C ASN A 243 -10.98 18.94 -1.79
N GLU A 244 -11.23 19.92 -2.67
CA GLU A 244 -11.99 19.73 -3.91
C GLU A 244 -11.35 18.73 -4.89
N ASN A 245 -10.03 18.53 -4.82
CA ASN A 245 -9.31 17.60 -5.69
C ASN A 245 -9.44 16.14 -5.24
N ARG A 246 -9.92 15.89 -4.02
CA ARG A 246 -10.11 14.53 -3.50
C ARG A 246 -11.46 13.98 -3.98
N SER A 247 -11.40 12.95 -4.82
CA SER A 247 -12.59 12.31 -5.39
C SER A 247 -12.78 10.85 -4.96
N VAL A 248 -11.80 10.29 -4.25
CA VAL A 248 -11.83 8.90 -3.76
C VAL A 248 -11.20 8.82 -2.38
N VAL A 249 -11.62 7.84 -1.58
CA VAL A 249 -11.04 7.55 -0.27
C VAL A 249 -10.89 6.05 -0.05
N ASN A 250 -9.84 5.65 0.67
CA ASN A 250 -9.72 4.32 1.25
C ASN A 250 -10.44 4.28 2.62
N PRO A 251 -11.61 3.63 2.73
CA PRO A 251 -12.36 3.60 3.98
C PRO A 251 -11.67 2.78 5.07
N TYR A 252 -10.82 1.80 4.70
CA TYR A 252 -10.19 0.89 5.66
C TYR A 252 -9.27 1.60 6.67
N ILE A 253 -8.72 2.76 6.29
CA ILE A 253 -7.90 3.60 7.17
C ILE A 253 -8.70 4.07 8.40
N HIS A 254 -9.96 4.46 8.20
CA HIS A 254 -10.86 4.90 9.28
C HIS A 254 -11.15 3.76 10.27
N PHE A 255 -11.11 2.51 9.81
CA PHE A 255 -11.31 1.32 10.63
C PHE A 255 -9.97 0.68 11.07
N GLY A 256 -8.91 1.49 11.14
CA GLY A 256 -7.63 1.11 11.75
C GLY A 256 -6.62 0.42 10.85
N GLN A 257 -6.98 0.13 9.59
CA GLN A 257 -6.17 -0.59 8.61
C GLN A 257 -5.56 0.37 7.59
N ARG A 258 -4.39 0.94 7.91
CA ARG A 258 -3.77 2.00 7.10
C ARG A 258 -3.16 1.53 5.77
N THR A 259 -2.77 0.26 5.68
CA THR A 259 -2.04 -0.29 4.52
C THR A 259 -2.85 -1.29 3.73
N VAL A 260 -4.11 -1.53 4.12
CA VAL A 260 -5.05 -2.40 3.41
C VAL A 260 -5.97 -1.50 2.61
N TRP A 261 -6.29 -1.88 1.38
CA TRP A 261 -7.20 -1.12 0.52
C TRP A 261 -8.26 -2.04 -0.10
N PRO A 262 -9.46 -1.52 -0.36
CA PRO A 262 -10.51 -2.27 -1.02
C PRO A 262 -10.18 -2.50 -2.50
N ARG A 263 -10.62 -3.66 -3.03
CA ARG A 263 -10.59 -3.94 -4.46
C ARG A 263 -11.33 -2.84 -5.22
N GLY A 264 -10.69 -2.29 -6.26
CA GLY A 264 -11.25 -1.20 -7.04
C GLY A 264 -10.90 0.20 -6.53
N LEU A 265 -10.04 0.34 -5.51
CA LEU A 265 -9.39 1.62 -5.25
C LEU A 265 -8.36 1.88 -6.37
N PRO A 266 -8.31 3.09 -6.96
CA PRO A 266 -7.27 3.40 -7.94
C PRO A 266 -5.88 3.21 -7.33
N LEU A 267 -4.99 2.50 -8.05
CA LEU A 267 -3.66 2.15 -7.54
C LEU A 267 -2.81 3.38 -7.23
N GLU A 268 -3.04 4.50 -7.93
CA GLU A 268 -2.41 5.78 -7.65
C GLU A 268 -2.75 6.36 -6.26
N ASN A 269 -3.87 5.95 -5.66
CA ASN A 269 -4.31 6.40 -4.33
C ASN A 269 -3.93 5.43 -3.20
N VAL A 270 -3.42 4.23 -3.51
CA VAL A 270 -3.06 3.21 -2.51
C VAL A 270 -1.96 3.69 -1.55
N GLY A 271 -1.10 4.63 -1.98
CA GLY A 271 -0.04 5.21 -1.15
C GLY A 271 -0.53 6.20 -0.08
N GLU A 272 -1.80 6.63 -0.14
CA GLU A 272 -2.39 7.56 0.82
C GLU A 272 -2.77 6.83 2.11
N ILE A 273 -1.85 6.76 3.07
CA ILE A 273 -2.03 6.01 4.34
C ILE A 273 -2.38 6.91 5.55
N GLY A 274 -2.55 8.21 5.31
CA GLY A 274 -2.91 9.19 6.34
C GLY A 274 -4.34 8.99 6.82
N HIS A 275 -4.57 9.15 8.13
CA HIS A 275 -5.93 9.25 8.66
C HIS A 275 -6.49 10.64 8.37
N GLU A 276 -7.81 10.78 8.45
CA GLU A 276 -8.45 12.07 8.26
C GLU A 276 -8.05 13.04 9.39
N GLU A 277 -7.67 14.26 9.06
CA GLU A 277 -7.34 15.29 10.07
C GLU A 277 -8.57 15.68 10.90
N PHE A 278 -9.72 15.79 10.23
CA PHE A 278 -11.01 16.05 10.86
C PHE A 278 -12.16 15.55 9.98
N TYR A 279 -13.27 15.25 10.61
CA TYR A 279 -14.54 14.91 9.99
C TYR A 279 -15.54 16.06 10.14
N THR A 280 -16.61 16.02 9.34
CA THR A 280 -17.85 16.76 9.60
C THR A 280 -18.92 15.79 10.11
N GLU A 281 -20.13 16.27 10.37
CA GLU A 281 -21.27 15.43 10.76
C GLU A 281 -22.47 15.63 9.83
N VAL A 282 -23.20 14.54 9.57
CA VAL A 282 -24.50 14.56 8.88
C VAL A 282 -25.54 13.79 9.68
N PHE A 283 -26.81 14.16 9.55
CA PHE A 283 -27.90 13.42 10.16
C PHE A 283 -28.20 12.12 9.41
N GLY A 284 -28.42 11.03 10.14
CA GLY A 284 -28.90 9.78 9.57
C GLY A 284 -30.29 9.87 8.89
N GLY A 285 -30.64 8.82 8.16
CA GLY A 285 -31.92 8.64 7.48
C GLY A 285 -31.80 8.51 5.95
N LYS A 286 -30.64 8.85 5.37
CA LYS A 286 -30.40 8.78 3.91
C LYS A 286 -29.25 7.84 3.51
N GLN A 287 -28.78 7.00 4.43
CA GLN A 287 -27.79 5.94 4.19
C GLN A 287 -28.38 4.74 3.44
N TYR A 288 -28.85 4.96 2.20
CA TYR A 288 -29.55 3.94 1.42
C TYR A 288 -28.66 2.80 0.92
N ILE A 289 -27.34 3.02 0.88
CA ILE A 289 -26.34 2.00 0.61
C ILE A 289 -25.39 1.96 1.81
N GLN A 290 -25.25 0.80 2.43
CA GLN A 290 -24.45 0.60 3.63
C GLN A 290 -23.47 -0.53 3.39
N GLN A 291 -22.17 -0.23 3.42
CA GLN A 291 -21.12 -1.24 3.25
C GLN A 291 -20.47 -1.55 4.59
N GLY A 292 -20.43 -2.82 4.97
CA GLY A 292 -19.69 -3.26 6.15
C GLY A 292 -18.24 -3.58 5.82
N THR A 293 -17.35 -3.42 6.80
CA THR A 293 -15.99 -4.00 6.71
C THR A 293 -16.02 -5.49 7.07
N SER A 294 -15.03 -6.25 6.59
CA SER A 294 -14.96 -7.70 6.78
C SER A 294 -13.66 -8.08 7.45
N ASN A 295 -13.74 -8.69 8.63
CA ASN A 295 -12.59 -9.32 9.28
C ASN A 295 -12.16 -10.58 8.51
N GLY A 296 -10.92 -11.05 8.76
CA GLY A 296 -10.34 -12.19 8.06
C GLY A 296 -9.72 -11.78 6.72
N LEU A 297 -10.38 -12.13 5.62
CA LEU A 297 -10.07 -11.71 4.26
C LEU A 297 -11.08 -10.64 3.78
N PRO A 298 -10.78 -9.34 3.95
CA PRO A 298 -11.60 -8.26 3.38
C PRO A 298 -11.61 -8.29 1.84
N ASP A 299 -12.45 -7.43 1.23
CA ASP A 299 -12.34 -7.22 -0.22
C ASP A 299 -11.00 -6.57 -0.49
N VAL A 300 -10.12 -7.26 -1.19
CA VAL A 300 -8.80 -6.77 -1.58
C VAL A 300 -8.55 -7.24 -3.00
N ASP A 301 -7.85 -6.42 -3.79
CA ASP A 301 -7.51 -6.81 -5.15
C ASP A 301 -6.40 -7.86 -5.19
N SER A 302 -6.21 -8.43 -6.37
CA SER A 302 -5.16 -9.40 -6.63
C SER A 302 -3.76 -8.84 -6.37
N VAL A 303 -3.52 -7.53 -6.56
CA VAL A 303 -2.23 -6.89 -6.29
C VAL A 303 -1.93 -6.95 -4.81
N PHE A 304 -2.85 -6.51 -3.95
CA PHE A 304 -2.74 -6.64 -2.50
C PHE A 304 -2.55 -8.09 -2.10
N TYR A 305 -3.44 -8.98 -2.54
CA TYR A 305 -3.43 -10.37 -2.12
C TYR A 305 -2.09 -11.04 -2.41
N HIS A 306 -1.58 -10.94 -3.64
CA HIS A 306 -0.36 -11.63 -4.05
C HIS A 306 0.91 -10.95 -3.55
N THR A 307 0.89 -9.63 -3.29
CA THR A 307 2.07 -8.93 -2.76
C THR A 307 2.14 -8.97 -1.24
N ARG A 308 1.03 -9.14 -0.53
CA ARG A 308 1.00 -9.07 0.94
C ARG A 308 0.92 -10.43 1.63
N LYS A 309 0.59 -11.50 0.89
CA LYS A 309 0.45 -12.84 1.46
C LYS A 309 1.82 -13.48 1.68
N THR A 310 2.09 -13.88 2.92
CA THR A 310 3.37 -14.51 3.31
C THR A 310 3.23 -16.03 3.29
N GLY A 311 3.67 -16.68 2.21
CA GLY A 311 3.62 -18.14 2.09
C GLY A 311 2.19 -18.71 2.08
N LEU A 312 1.95 -19.72 2.91
CA LEU A 312 0.67 -20.45 2.99
C LEU A 312 -0.24 -19.98 4.14
N GLU A 313 0.17 -18.99 4.92
CA GLU A 313 -0.64 -18.49 6.03
C GLU A 313 -1.89 -17.76 5.51
N ALA A 314 -3.01 -18.04 6.16
CA ALA A 314 -4.28 -17.41 5.88
C ALA A 314 -4.29 -15.97 6.41
N PHE A 315 -4.82 -15.02 5.64
CA PHE A 315 -5.06 -13.67 6.15
C PHE A 315 -6.09 -13.68 7.29
N ASP A 316 -5.73 -13.04 8.42
CA ASP A 316 -6.65 -12.68 9.49
C ASP A 316 -6.56 -11.19 9.83
N ILE A 317 -7.06 -10.36 8.91
CA ILE A 317 -7.06 -8.90 9.05
C ILE A 317 -8.23 -8.49 9.95
N ARG A 318 -7.95 -7.63 10.94
CA ARG A 318 -8.95 -7.10 11.89
C ARG A 318 -9.20 -5.62 11.66
N PHE A 319 -10.45 -5.20 11.77
CA PHE A 319 -10.85 -3.80 11.74
C PHE A 319 -11.27 -3.32 13.13
N ASP A 320 -11.22 -2.01 13.37
CA ASP A 320 -11.60 -1.42 14.65
C ASP A 320 -13.12 -1.45 14.86
N GLU A 321 -13.57 -2.37 15.69
CA GLU A 321 -14.98 -2.53 16.10
C GLU A 321 -15.57 -1.32 16.81
N ARG A 322 -14.72 -0.43 17.37
CA ARG A 322 -15.16 0.75 18.12
C ARG A 322 -15.17 2.02 17.29
N ALA A 323 -14.65 1.99 16.05
CA ALA A 323 -14.73 3.13 15.16
C ALA A 323 -16.22 3.44 14.86
N PRO A 324 -16.62 4.72 14.81
CA PRO A 324 -17.97 5.08 14.39
C PRO A 324 -18.18 4.73 12.90
N LYS A 325 -19.43 4.63 12.47
CA LYS A 325 -19.76 4.56 11.04
C LYS A 325 -19.45 5.92 10.38
N VAL A 326 -19.04 5.90 9.12
CA VAL A 326 -18.61 7.11 8.38
C VAL A 326 -19.28 7.22 7.01
N ALA A 327 -19.81 8.41 6.72
CA ALA A 327 -20.51 8.75 5.49
C ALA A 327 -19.58 9.40 4.45
N LEU A 328 -19.89 9.17 3.18
CA LEU A 328 -19.19 9.80 2.06
C LEU A 328 -19.93 11.09 1.65
N PRO A 329 -19.24 12.24 1.58
CA PRO A 329 -19.84 13.45 1.02
C PRO A 329 -20.00 13.36 -0.50
N GLN A 330 -20.86 14.19 -1.07
CA GLN A 330 -20.95 14.32 -2.53
C GLN A 330 -19.59 14.70 -3.12
N GLY A 331 -19.21 14.03 -4.21
CA GLY A 331 -17.93 14.24 -4.89
C GLY A 331 -16.80 13.31 -4.42
N VAL A 332 -16.94 12.65 -3.27
CA VAL A 332 -16.00 11.63 -2.79
C VAL A 332 -16.66 10.26 -2.90
N MET A 333 -15.94 9.29 -3.48
CA MET A 333 -16.43 7.93 -3.67
C MET A 333 -15.51 6.89 -3.03
N MET A 334 -15.99 5.66 -2.92
CA MET A 334 -15.17 4.50 -2.57
C MET A 334 -15.68 3.24 -3.28
N PRO A 335 -14.88 2.16 -3.40
CA PRO A 335 -15.38 0.93 -4.00
C PRO A 335 -16.52 0.32 -3.16
N VAL A 336 -17.61 -0.08 -3.84
CA VAL A 336 -18.72 -0.82 -3.20
C VAL A 336 -18.76 -2.25 -3.75
N ASN A 337 -18.83 -3.25 -2.87
CA ASN A 337 -18.79 -4.66 -3.22
C ASN A 337 -20.18 -5.33 -3.20
N SER A 338 -20.25 -6.54 -3.76
CA SER A 338 -21.45 -7.42 -3.71
C SER A 338 -21.35 -8.53 -2.66
N PHE A 339 -20.76 -8.31 -1.50
CA PHE A 339 -20.73 -9.38 -0.49
C PHE A 339 -20.99 -8.96 0.96
N ASN A 340 -20.93 -7.66 1.26
CA ASN A 340 -21.21 -7.16 2.59
C ASN A 340 -21.88 -5.78 2.53
N THR A 341 -22.96 -5.69 1.75
CA THR A 341 -23.61 -4.42 1.47
C THR A 341 -25.12 -4.51 1.65
N ILE A 342 -25.72 -3.63 2.46
CA ILE A 342 -27.18 -3.47 2.55
C ILE A 342 -27.63 -2.37 1.60
N TYR A 343 -28.63 -2.69 0.79
CA TYR A 343 -29.40 -1.74 0.01
C TYR A 343 -30.78 -1.58 0.64
N HIS A 344 -31.20 -0.33 0.81
CA HIS A 344 -32.59 0.03 1.12
C HIS A 344 -33.38 0.23 -0.16
N SER A 345 -34.71 0.12 -0.06
CA SER A 345 -35.61 0.18 -1.22
C SER A 345 -35.34 1.40 -2.10
N SER A 346 -35.09 2.59 -1.53
CA SER A 346 -34.75 3.82 -2.26
C SER A 346 -33.56 3.69 -3.22
N ALA A 347 -32.68 2.70 -3.03
CA ALA A 347 -31.48 2.47 -3.85
C ALA A 347 -31.49 1.12 -4.57
N PHE A 348 -32.62 0.40 -4.66
CA PHE A 348 -32.65 -0.91 -5.33
C PHE A 348 -32.31 -0.85 -6.81
N TRP A 349 -32.56 0.28 -7.49
CA TRP A 349 -32.08 0.49 -8.86
C TRP A 349 -30.55 0.36 -8.98
N GLY A 350 -29.81 0.62 -7.89
CA GLY A 350 -28.36 0.48 -7.78
C GLY A 350 -27.85 -0.96 -7.60
N LEU A 351 -28.72 -1.97 -7.55
CA LEU A 351 -28.34 -3.39 -7.44
C LEU A 351 -27.90 -4.02 -8.78
N MET A 352 -28.02 -3.29 -9.89
CA MET A 352 -27.70 -3.76 -11.24
C MET A 352 -26.22 -4.08 -11.41
N LEU A 353 -25.90 -5.34 -11.71
CA LEU A 353 -24.52 -5.79 -11.94
C LEU A 353 -24.21 -5.83 -13.44
N PRO A 354 -23.33 -4.96 -13.98
CA PRO A 354 -23.02 -4.94 -15.41
C PRO A 354 -22.40 -6.27 -15.88
N VAL A 355 -22.70 -6.65 -17.11
CA VAL A 355 -22.45 -7.98 -17.69
C VAL A 355 -21.38 -7.99 -18.77
N SER A 356 -20.98 -6.84 -19.34
CA SER A 356 -19.96 -6.81 -20.40
C SER A 356 -18.53 -6.58 -19.90
N VAL A 357 -18.38 -6.24 -18.62
CA VAL A 357 -17.08 -6.10 -17.92
C VAL A 357 -16.70 -7.40 -17.23
N SER A 358 -15.45 -7.53 -16.77
CA SER A 358 -15.05 -8.71 -16.01
C SER A 358 -15.92 -8.89 -14.76
N THR A 359 -16.15 -10.16 -14.40
CA THR A 359 -16.94 -10.53 -13.21
C THR A 359 -16.39 -9.88 -11.93
N MET A 360 -15.06 -9.70 -11.83
CA MET A 360 -14.40 -9.02 -10.71
C MET A 360 -14.44 -7.49 -10.81
N ALA A 361 -14.84 -6.90 -11.93
CA ALA A 361 -15.03 -5.45 -12.04
C ALA A 361 -16.49 -5.03 -11.85
N SER A 362 -17.43 -5.95 -12.11
CA SER A 362 -18.85 -5.65 -12.20
C SER A 362 -19.43 -4.95 -10.97
N ASP A 363 -19.18 -5.48 -9.78
CA ASP A 363 -19.71 -4.93 -8.54
C ASP A 363 -19.13 -3.56 -8.17
N VAL A 364 -17.82 -3.39 -8.38
CA VAL A 364 -17.10 -2.12 -8.16
C VAL A 364 -17.61 -1.04 -9.12
N LEU A 365 -17.74 -1.35 -10.42
CA LEU A 365 -18.26 -0.41 -11.42
C LEU A 365 -19.71 -0.03 -11.13
N ARG A 366 -20.55 -1.03 -10.79
CA ARG A 366 -21.89 -0.80 -10.23
C ARG A 366 -21.84 0.12 -9.03
N GLY A 367 -20.85 -0.07 -8.15
CA GLY A 367 -20.70 0.68 -6.92
C GLY A 367 -20.48 2.17 -7.15
N TYR A 368 -19.57 2.51 -8.07
CA TYR A 368 -19.30 3.90 -8.45
C TYR A 368 -20.47 4.53 -9.22
N TRP A 369 -21.05 3.79 -10.18
CA TRP A 369 -22.25 4.21 -10.93
C TRP A 369 -23.43 4.49 -9.99
N GLY A 370 -23.69 3.56 -9.06
CA GLY A 370 -24.72 3.67 -8.04
C GLY A 370 -24.50 4.87 -7.13
N GLN A 371 -23.28 5.07 -6.63
CA GLN A 371 -22.93 6.24 -5.82
C GLN A 371 -23.22 7.57 -6.51
N ARG A 372 -22.85 7.71 -7.79
CA ARG A 372 -23.10 8.95 -8.53
C ARG A 372 -24.59 9.24 -8.62
N LEU A 373 -25.39 8.25 -8.98
CA LEU A 373 -26.85 8.39 -9.11
C LEU A 373 -27.54 8.55 -7.75
N LEU A 374 -26.94 8.07 -6.67
CA LEU A 374 -27.49 8.17 -5.32
C LEU A 374 -27.60 9.63 -4.87
N TRP A 375 -26.69 10.48 -5.34
CA TRP A 375 -26.71 11.93 -5.09
C TRP A 375 -27.95 12.61 -5.70
N GLU A 376 -28.51 12.09 -6.80
CA GLU A 376 -29.71 12.64 -7.45
C GLU A 376 -30.96 12.52 -6.57
N ILE A 377 -30.94 11.63 -5.56
CA ILE A 377 -32.03 11.42 -4.60
C ILE A 377 -31.65 11.85 -3.17
N GLY A 378 -30.52 12.55 -3.03
CA GLY A 378 -29.97 13.03 -1.75
C GLY A 378 -29.45 11.93 -0.83
N GLY A 379 -29.28 10.70 -1.32
CA GLY A 379 -28.72 9.59 -0.56
C GLY A 379 -27.20 9.61 -0.57
N TYR A 380 -26.61 8.87 0.36
CA TYR A 380 -25.16 8.67 0.42
C TYR A 380 -24.80 7.27 0.90
N VAL A 381 -23.57 6.87 0.60
CA VAL A 381 -22.99 5.63 1.12
C VAL A 381 -22.45 5.86 2.52
N VAL A 382 -22.66 4.88 3.40
CA VAL A 382 -22.03 4.83 4.73
C VAL A 382 -21.26 3.54 4.87
N VAL A 383 -20.05 3.64 5.41
CA VAL A 383 -19.22 2.49 5.76
C VAL A 383 -19.36 2.19 7.24
N TYR A 384 -19.53 0.91 7.57
CA TYR A 384 -19.74 0.42 8.92
C TYR A 384 -18.51 -0.33 9.45
N PRO A 385 -18.36 -0.40 10.80
CA PRO A 385 -17.39 -1.27 11.47
C PRO A 385 -17.53 -2.74 11.02
N PRO A 386 -16.62 -3.65 11.42
CA PRO A 386 -16.65 -5.00 10.91
C PRO A 386 -17.99 -5.69 11.23
N THR A 387 -18.68 -6.11 10.17
CA THR A 387 -20.02 -6.73 10.26
C THR A 387 -19.98 -8.21 9.92
N VAL A 388 -18.97 -8.64 9.16
CA VAL A 388 -18.77 -10.04 8.77
C VAL A 388 -17.33 -10.49 9.03
N HIS A 389 -17.15 -11.81 9.15
CA HIS A 389 -15.87 -12.49 9.16
C HIS A 389 -15.79 -13.44 7.98
N ARG A 390 -14.78 -13.28 7.11
CA ARG A 390 -14.56 -14.13 5.95
C ARG A 390 -13.21 -14.81 6.08
N TYR A 391 -13.18 -16.14 6.10
CA TYR A 391 -11.93 -16.88 6.22
C TYR A 391 -11.18 -16.94 4.87
N ASP A 392 -9.85 -16.79 4.89
CA ASP A 392 -8.99 -16.97 3.71
C ASP A 392 -8.79 -18.46 3.40
N THR A 393 -9.81 -19.08 2.81
CA THR A 393 -9.82 -20.51 2.43
C THR A 393 -9.62 -20.73 0.93
N VAL A 394 -9.64 -19.66 0.14
CA VAL A 394 -9.54 -19.69 -1.32
C VAL A 394 -8.37 -18.81 -1.75
N GLY A 395 -7.56 -19.29 -2.69
CA GLY A 395 -6.49 -18.48 -3.29
C GLY A 395 -7.03 -17.20 -3.92
N GLY A 396 -6.16 -16.18 -4.02
CA GLY A 396 -6.49 -14.91 -4.63
C GLY A 396 -6.89 -15.06 -6.10
N TYR A 397 -7.68 -14.12 -6.59
CA TYR A 397 -8.11 -14.10 -7.98
C TYR A 397 -6.93 -13.76 -8.90
N PRO A 398 -6.84 -14.36 -10.10
CA PRO A 398 -5.82 -13.99 -11.07
C PRO A 398 -5.93 -12.51 -11.45
N PHE A 399 -4.80 -11.80 -11.54
CA PHE A 399 -4.76 -10.39 -11.95
C PHE A 399 -5.46 -10.14 -13.29
N SER A 400 -5.42 -11.10 -14.21
CA SER A 400 -6.10 -11.03 -15.51
C SER A 400 -7.62 -10.89 -15.42
N GLU A 401 -8.24 -11.37 -14.33
CA GLU A 401 -9.70 -11.23 -14.11
C GLU A 401 -10.09 -9.84 -13.61
N GLU A 402 -9.13 -9.02 -13.17
CA GLU A 402 -9.33 -7.65 -12.64
C GLU A 402 -8.87 -6.56 -13.62
N LYS A 403 -8.57 -6.92 -14.88
CA LYS A 403 -8.01 -5.98 -15.87
C LYS A 403 -8.81 -4.69 -16.03
N ASP A 404 -10.15 -4.76 -15.94
CA ASP A 404 -11.04 -3.63 -16.17
C ASP A 404 -11.05 -2.66 -14.96
N LEU A 405 -10.57 -3.11 -13.78
CA LEU A 405 -10.41 -2.28 -12.58
C LEU A 405 -9.16 -1.39 -12.69
N HIS A 406 -8.00 -2.02 -12.88
CA HIS A 406 -6.70 -1.36 -12.73
C HIS A 406 -6.39 -0.32 -13.81
N VAL A 407 -7.13 -0.33 -14.93
CA VAL A 407 -6.92 0.58 -16.06
C VAL A 407 -7.88 1.79 -16.05
N HIS A 408 -9.12 1.60 -15.61
CA HIS A 408 -10.19 2.56 -15.90
C HIS A 408 -10.79 3.26 -14.68
N VAL A 409 -10.64 2.74 -13.47
CA VAL A 409 -11.40 3.25 -12.32
C VAL A 409 -11.05 4.71 -11.96
N GLY A 410 -9.78 5.11 -12.00
CA GLY A 410 -9.40 6.52 -11.78
C GLY A 410 -10.03 7.48 -12.80
N ARG A 411 -10.14 7.07 -14.07
CA ARG A 411 -10.82 7.83 -15.13
C ARG A 411 -12.34 7.84 -14.92
N LEU A 412 -12.92 6.72 -14.52
CA LEU A 412 -14.34 6.56 -14.24
C LEU A 412 -14.80 7.50 -13.14
N ILE A 413 -14.07 7.55 -12.01
CA ILE A 413 -14.43 8.41 -10.88
C ILE A 413 -14.46 9.88 -11.32
N LYS A 414 -13.42 10.34 -12.02
CA LYS A 414 -13.35 11.72 -12.55
C LYS A 414 -14.53 12.03 -13.48
N PHE A 415 -14.85 11.10 -14.39
CA PHE A 415 -16.00 11.22 -15.28
C PHE A 415 -17.32 11.31 -14.50
N LEU A 416 -17.57 10.40 -13.55
CA LEU A 416 -18.81 10.36 -12.79
C LEU A 416 -19.01 11.61 -11.94
N VAL A 417 -17.96 12.09 -11.26
CA VAL A 417 -18.01 13.32 -10.45
C VAL A 417 -18.36 14.54 -11.33
N ALA A 418 -17.81 14.61 -12.54
CA ALA A 418 -18.06 15.69 -13.49
C ALA A 418 -19.41 15.58 -14.20
N TRP A 419 -19.95 14.37 -14.39
CA TRP A 419 -21.14 14.14 -15.18
C TRP A 419 -22.38 14.86 -14.63
N ARG A 420 -23.21 15.38 -15.53
CA ARG A 420 -24.47 16.08 -15.25
C ARG A 420 -25.55 15.65 -16.26
N SER A 421 -26.81 15.81 -15.87
CA SER A 421 -27.96 15.47 -16.71
C SER A 421 -29.09 16.49 -16.55
N SER A 422 -29.73 16.79 -17.68
CA SER A 422 -30.91 17.66 -17.77
C SER A 422 -32.25 16.92 -17.65
N LYS A 423 -32.25 15.58 -17.54
CA LYS A 423 -33.46 14.76 -17.42
C LYS A 423 -34.18 15.01 -16.10
N HIS A 424 -35.49 14.79 -16.07
CA HIS A 424 -36.35 15.07 -14.91
C HIS A 424 -36.81 13.80 -14.17
N GLU A 425 -36.60 12.63 -14.74
CA GLU A 425 -36.87 11.35 -14.08
C GLU A 425 -35.55 10.61 -13.77
N LEU A 426 -35.48 9.92 -12.64
CA LEU A 426 -34.30 9.16 -12.25
C LEU A 426 -33.98 8.05 -13.26
N PHE A 427 -34.97 7.30 -13.75
CA PHE A 427 -34.71 6.19 -14.67
C PHE A 427 -34.19 6.68 -16.03
N GLU A 428 -34.62 7.85 -16.47
CA GLU A 428 -34.03 8.52 -17.63
C GLU A 428 -32.58 8.94 -17.37
N LYS A 429 -32.28 9.53 -16.20
CA LYS A 429 -30.90 9.87 -15.81
C LYS A 429 -30.02 8.62 -15.73
N ILE A 430 -30.54 7.52 -15.17
CA ILE A 430 -29.82 6.25 -15.06
C ILE A 430 -29.47 5.74 -16.46
N LEU A 431 -30.44 5.71 -17.37
CA LEU A 431 -30.22 5.23 -18.73
C LEU A 431 -29.26 6.14 -19.51
N GLU A 432 -29.37 7.45 -19.36
CA GLU A 432 -28.47 8.43 -19.97
C GLU A 432 -27.04 8.28 -19.45
N LEU A 433 -26.85 8.16 -18.13
CA LEU A 433 -25.52 7.90 -17.58
C LEU A 433 -24.95 6.59 -18.10
N SER A 434 -25.78 5.54 -18.16
CA SER A 434 -25.32 4.25 -18.66
C SER A 434 -24.92 4.29 -20.13
N PHE A 435 -25.64 5.06 -20.94
CA PHE A 435 -25.29 5.32 -22.33
C PHE A 435 -23.97 6.09 -22.43
N ALA A 436 -23.82 7.20 -21.70
CA ALA A 436 -22.59 8.00 -21.70
C ALA A 436 -21.37 7.19 -21.22
N MET A 437 -21.55 6.30 -20.24
CA MET A 437 -20.49 5.38 -19.80
C MET A 437 -20.06 4.40 -20.90
N ALA A 438 -20.99 4.00 -21.78
CA ALA A 438 -20.67 3.15 -22.92
C ALA A 438 -19.93 3.92 -24.02
N GLU A 439 -20.31 5.17 -24.29
CA GLU A 439 -19.59 6.04 -25.24
C GLU A 439 -18.15 6.31 -24.79
N GLU A 440 -17.94 6.48 -23.49
CA GLU A 440 -16.61 6.63 -22.89
C GLU A 440 -15.85 5.30 -22.77
N GLY A 441 -16.46 4.16 -23.12
CA GLY A 441 -15.82 2.85 -23.11
C GLY A 441 -15.53 2.30 -21.72
N PHE A 442 -16.30 2.68 -20.69
CA PHE A 442 -16.23 2.03 -19.37
C PHE A 442 -16.91 0.66 -19.36
N TRP A 443 -17.91 0.49 -20.22
CA TRP A 443 -18.57 -0.77 -20.54
C TRP A 443 -19.14 -0.72 -21.97
N SER A 444 -19.75 -1.80 -22.45
CA SER A 444 -20.27 -1.86 -23.83
C SER A 444 -21.75 -1.51 -23.94
N GLU A 445 -22.27 -1.41 -25.17
CA GLU A 445 -23.71 -1.26 -25.47
C GLU A 445 -24.57 -2.38 -24.85
N GLN A 446 -23.98 -3.56 -24.60
CA GLN A 446 -24.69 -4.65 -23.91
C GLN A 446 -25.15 -4.21 -22.51
N ASP A 447 -24.35 -3.41 -21.80
CA ASP A 447 -24.71 -2.89 -20.47
C ASP A 447 -25.77 -1.80 -20.52
N VAL A 448 -25.86 -1.05 -21.64
CA VAL A 448 -26.97 -0.11 -21.88
C VAL A 448 -28.28 -0.87 -22.06
N LYS A 449 -28.27 -1.94 -22.87
CA LYS A 449 -29.43 -2.82 -23.08
C LYS A 449 -29.82 -3.54 -21.79
N PHE A 450 -28.83 -4.00 -21.02
CA PHE A 450 -29.06 -4.62 -19.72
C PHE A 450 -29.65 -3.63 -18.71
N THR A 451 -29.14 -2.39 -18.66
CA THR A 451 -29.71 -1.31 -17.84
C THR A 451 -31.17 -1.06 -18.20
N ALA A 452 -31.48 -0.95 -19.49
CA ALA A 452 -32.85 -0.79 -19.98
C ALA A 452 -33.76 -1.95 -19.55
N ALA A 453 -33.29 -3.20 -19.65
CA ALA A 453 -34.03 -4.37 -19.20
C ALA A 453 -34.25 -4.37 -17.67
N TRP A 454 -33.21 -4.02 -16.91
CA TRP A 454 -33.24 -3.91 -15.45
C TRP A 454 -34.28 -2.89 -14.96
N LEU A 455 -34.27 -1.68 -15.52
CA LEU A 455 -35.22 -0.62 -15.14
C LEU A 455 -36.67 -0.99 -15.51
N GLN A 456 -36.89 -1.63 -16.66
CA GLN A 456 -38.20 -2.15 -17.04
C GLN A 456 -38.66 -3.26 -16.10
N ASP A 457 -37.77 -4.19 -15.73
CA ASP A 457 -38.13 -5.27 -14.81
C ASP A 457 -38.44 -4.72 -13.41
N LEU A 458 -37.74 -3.70 -12.93
CA LEU A 458 -38.07 -3.00 -11.68
C LEU A 458 -39.51 -2.48 -11.70
N LEU A 459 -39.90 -1.72 -12.73
CA LEU A 459 -41.28 -1.25 -12.86
C LEU A 459 -42.27 -2.42 -12.96
N ALA A 460 -41.91 -3.47 -13.72
CA ALA A 460 -42.76 -4.63 -13.93
C ALA A 460 -43.04 -5.40 -12.63
N VAL A 461 -42.08 -5.47 -11.72
CA VAL A 461 -42.25 -6.10 -10.39
C VAL A 461 -42.83 -5.14 -9.33
N GLY A 462 -43.25 -3.93 -9.73
CA GLY A 462 -43.94 -2.98 -8.86
C GLY A 462 -43.01 -2.06 -8.05
N TYR A 463 -41.72 -1.97 -8.40
CA TYR A 463 -40.81 -1.01 -7.79
C TYR A 463 -41.18 0.42 -8.18
N GLN A 464 -41.22 1.32 -7.18
CA GLN A 464 -41.49 2.72 -7.41
C GLN A 464 -40.19 3.52 -7.40
N GLN A 465 -39.98 4.29 -8.47
CA GLN A 465 -38.82 5.17 -8.58
C GLN A 465 -38.85 6.25 -7.48
N PRO A 466 -37.73 6.49 -6.77
CA PRO A 466 -37.63 7.59 -5.81
C PRO A 466 -37.77 8.98 -6.46
N ARG A 467 -38.14 9.96 -5.65
CA ARG A 467 -38.19 11.37 -6.06
C ARG A 467 -36.79 11.96 -6.13
N LEU A 468 -36.53 12.74 -7.17
CA LEU A 468 -35.28 13.50 -7.31
C LEU A 468 -35.20 14.66 -6.31
N MET A 469 -33.99 14.98 -5.88
CA MET A 469 -33.66 16.22 -5.18
C MET A 469 -33.00 17.19 -6.16
N SER A 470 -33.82 17.85 -6.98
CA SER A 470 -33.40 18.67 -8.14
C SER A 470 -32.62 19.95 -7.81
N PHE A 471 -32.40 20.30 -6.55
CA PHE A 471 -31.84 21.61 -6.14
C PHE A 471 -30.52 21.54 -5.33
N GLU A 472 -29.96 20.36 -5.06
CA GLU A 472 -28.78 20.24 -4.19
C GLU A 472 -27.46 19.93 -4.91
N LEU A 473 -27.49 19.29 -6.08
CA LEU A 473 -26.27 18.77 -6.72
C LEU A 473 -25.27 19.85 -7.18
N ASP A 474 -25.76 20.99 -7.67
CA ASP A 474 -24.94 22.13 -8.12
C ASP A 474 -24.88 23.26 -7.09
N ARG A 475 -25.42 23.04 -5.89
CA ARG A 475 -25.36 24.02 -4.82
C ARG A 475 -23.92 24.05 -4.28
N PRO A 476 -23.30 25.23 -4.08
CA PRO A 476 -21.99 25.31 -3.47
C PRO A 476 -22.01 24.60 -2.12
N ARG A 477 -21.04 23.72 -1.89
CA ARG A 477 -20.94 23.00 -0.61
C ARG A 477 -20.75 24.03 0.51
N PRO A 478 -21.39 23.83 1.68
CA PRO A 478 -21.19 24.73 2.81
C PRO A 478 -19.70 24.76 3.19
N THR A 479 -19.18 25.96 3.43
CA THR A 479 -17.82 26.16 3.93
C THR A 479 -17.72 25.55 5.32
N ILE A 480 -16.70 24.71 5.55
CA ILE A 480 -16.50 24.06 6.84
C ILE A 480 -15.87 25.06 7.80
N GLY A 481 -16.62 25.50 8.81
CA GLY A 481 -16.10 26.35 9.88
C GLY A 481 -15.37 25.54 10.95
N HIS A 482 -14.64 26.21 11.84
CA HIS A 482 -13.95 25.56 12.95
C HIS A 482 -14.89 24.75 13.87
N GLY A 483 -16.15 25.20 14.04
CA GLY A 483 -17.14 24.51 14.88
C GLY A 483 -17.73 23.23 14.26
N ASP A 484 -17.58 23.05 12.94
CA ASP A 484 -18.11 21.89 12.22
C ASP A 484 -17.13 20.70 12.23
N ARG A 485 -15.88 20.95 12.62
CA ARG A 485 -14.80 19.96 12.62
C ARG A 485 -14.91 19.03 13.83
N LYS A 486 -14.84 17.73 13.57
CA LYS A 486 -14.81 16.66 14.58
C LYS A 486 -13.54 15.85 14.47
N GLU A 487 -12.83 15.74 15.57
CA GLU A 487 -11.63 14.92 15.63
C GLU A 487 -12.00 13.47 15.92
N PHE A 488 -11.46 12.57 15.11
CA PHE A 488 -11.48 11.13 15.38
C PHE A 488 -10.18 10.53 14.88
N VAL A 489 -9.42 9.92 15.80
CA VAL A 489 -8.17 9.24 15.47
C VAL A 489 -8.43 7.74 15.51
N PRO A 490 -8.38 7.03 14.36
CA PRO A 490 -8.64 5.60 14.32
C PRO A 490 -7.56 4.84 15.08
N ARG A 491 -7.96 3.79 15.81
CA ARG A 491 -7.00 2.90 16.46
C ARG A 491 -6.10 2.26 15.40
N LYS A 492 -4.78 2.41 15.54
CA LYS A 492 -3.85 1.70 14.65
C LYS A 492 -3.87 0.20 14.97
N LEU A 493 -4.27 -0.61 14.00
CA LEU A 493 -4.18 -2.07 14.06
C LEU A 493 -2.94 -2.57 13.30
N PRO A 494 -2.46 -3.80 13.57
CA PRO A 494 -1.33 -4.37 12.84
C PRO A 494 -1.60 -4.34 11.34
N SER A 495 -0.67 -3.76 10.60
CA SER A 495 -0.74 -3.65 9.14
C SER A 495 -0.10 -4.88 8.49
N VAL A 496 -0.58 -5.21 7.30
CA VAL A 496 0.01 -6.26 6.47
C VAL A 496 1.02 -5.60 5.53
N HIS A 497 2.27 -5.50 5.94
CA HIS A 497 3.37 -5.07 5.07
C HIS A 497 4.23 -6.26 4.62
N LEU A 498 4.73 -6.20 3.39
CA LEU A 498 5.65 -7.17 2.78
C LEU A 498 6.76 -7.57 3.76
N GLY A 499 6.67 -8.75 4.38
CA GLY A 499 7.76 -9.33 5.17
C GLY A 499 8.32 -8.47 6.30
N VAL A 500 7.60 -7.42 6.71
CA VAL A 500 7.94 -6.57 7.85
C VAL A 500 6.74 -6.67 8.76
N GLU A 501 6.84 -7.50 9.80
CA GLU A 501 5.96 -7.37 10.95
C GLU A 501 6.01 -5.91 11.38
N GLU A 502 4.90 -5.19 11.21
CA GLU A 502 4.74 -3.85 11.79
C GLU A 502 4.69 -4.01 13.31
N THR A 503 5.87 -4.16 13.90
CA THR A 503 6.13 -3.83 15.29
C THR A 503 5.74 -2.36 15.43
N GLY A 504 4.53 -2.14 15.96
CA GLY A 504 3.76 -0.90 15.87
C GLY A 504 4.55 0.36 16.17
N THR A 505 4.13 1.51 15.63
CA THR A 505 4.85 2.79 15.53
C THR A 505 5.49 3.33 16.82
N VAL A 506 5.16 2.80 18.00
CA VAL A 506 5.91 3.02 19.24
C VAL A 506 7.33 2.39 19.19
N ASN A 507 7.55 1.37 18.37
CA ASN A 507 8.79 0.61 18.22
C ASN A 507 9.77 1.17 17.18
N TYR A 508 9.40 2.09 16.29
CA TYR A 508 10.39 2.67 15.37
C TYR A 508 11.28 3.68 16.10
N GLU A 509 10.67 4.60 16.85
CA GLU A 509 11.41 5.55 17.68
C GLU A 509 12.11 4.84 18.85
N ILE A 510 11.43 3.92 19.54
CA ILE A 510 12.06 3.12 20.60
C ILE A 510 13.13 2.18 20.02
N GLY A 511 12.90 1.58 18.85
CA GLY A 511 13.86 0.70 18.18
C GLY A 511 15.09 1.45 17.69
N ASN A 512 14.91 2.65 17.13
CA ASN A 512 16.01 3.55 16.79
C ASN A 512 16.74 4.02 18.05
N LEU A 513 16.01 4.37 19.11
CA LEU A 513 16.60 4.74 20.41
C LEU A 513 17.42 3.59 20.99
N ILE A 514 16.90 2.36 20.98
CA ILE A 514 17.61 1.14 21.41
C ILE A 514 18.85 0.94 20.53
N ARG A 515 18.73 1.09 19.21
CA ARG A 515 19.86 0.92 18.27
C ARG A 515 20.95 1.95 18.51
N TRP A 516 20.61 3.24 18.61
CA TRP A 516 21.55 4.31 18.91
C TRP A 516 22.18 4.14 20.28
N ARG A 517 21.37 3.81 21.30
CA ARG A 517 21.86 3.57 22.67
C ARG A 517 22.72 2.31 22.77
N LYS A 518 22.46 1.28 21.96
CA LYS A 518 23.34 0.11 21.85
C LYS A 518 24.67 0.48 21.20
N ASN A 519 24.66 1.37 20.21
CA ASN A 519 25.86 1.74 19.46
C ASN A 519 26.75 2.79 20.18
N PHE A 520 26.14 3.76 20.86
CA PHE A 520 26.83 4.91 21.48
C PHE A 520 26.73 4.90 23.00
N GLY A 521 25.96 4.00 23.61
CA GLY A 521 25.73 4.02 25.05
C GLY A 521 26.99 3.78 25.87
N ASN A 522 28.01 3.10 25.33
CA ASN A 522 29.31 2.93 26.00
C ASN A 522 30.38 3.95 25.56
N VAL A 523 30.02 4.92 24.72
CA VAL A 523 30.86 6.07 24.41
C VAL A 523 30.58 7.16 25.45
N VAL A 524 31.63 7.79 25.96
CA VAL A 524 31.51 8.94 26.87
C VAL A 524 31.49 10.21 26.03
N LEU A 525 30.39 10.96 26.11
CA LEU A 525 30.29 12.27 25.47
C LEU A 525 30.81 13.34 26.44
N ILE A 526 31.83 14.08 26.00
CA ILE A 526 32.45 15.19 26.72
C ILE A 526 32.10 16.47 25.97
N MET A 527 31.32 17.34 26.60
CA MET A 527 30.84 18.55 25.95
C MET A 527 31.35 19.79 26.68
N PHE A 528 31.91 20.74 25.93
CA PHE A 528 32.36 22.02 26.47
C PHE A 528 31.36 23.13 26.11
N CYS A 529 30.82 23.79 27.13
CA CYS A 529 29.90 24.90 26.98
C CYS A 529 30.63 26.24 27.15
N ASN A 530 30.67 27.05 26.10
CA ASN A 530 31.13 28.44 26.12
C ASN A 530 30.02 29.40 26.59
N GLY A 531 28.75 29.06 26.35
CA GLY A 531 27.58 29.86 26.72
C GLY A 531 27.13 29.73 28.19
N PRO A 532 26.06 30.45 28.59
CA PRO A 532 25.51 30.40 29.94
C PRO A 532 24.92 29.03 30.27
N VAL A 533 25.58 28.31 31.19
CA VAL A 533 25.26 26.92 31.54
C VAL A 533 23.92 26.77 32.26
N GLU A 534 23.41 27.83 32.89
CA GLU A 534 22.12 27.85 33.60
C GLU A 534 20.94 27.54 32.68
N ARG A 535 21.10 27.79 31.37
CA ARG A 535 20.06 27.56 30.36
C ARG A 535 20.34 26.31 29.54
N THR A 536 21.60 26.10 29.12
CA THR A 536 21.93 25.12 28.08
C THR A 536 22.31 23.75 28.63
N ALA A 537 22.86 23.64 29.84
CA ALA A 537 23.40 22.38 30.35
C ALA A 537 22.32 21.29 30.47
N LEU A 538 21.10 21.65 30.88
CA LEU A 538 19.99 20.69 30.96
C LEU A 538 19.50 20.28 29.57
N GLU A 539 19.40 21.22 28.63
CA GLU A 539 18.96 20.97 27.25
C GLU A 539 19.88 19.96 26.57
N TRP A 540 21.20 20.13 26.72
CA TRP A 540 22.17 19.20 26.15
C TRP A 540 22.12 17.80 26.80
N ARG A 541 21.90 17.71 28.11
CA ARG A 541 21.68 16.41 28.77
C ARG A 541 20.39 15.75 28.30
N LEU A 542 19.33 16.51 28.07
CA LEU A 542 18.08 15.98 27.53
C LEU A 542 18.25 15.47 26.09
N LEU A 543 19.02 16.18 25.27
CA LEU A 543 19.30 15.81 23.88
C LEU A 543 20.16 14.54 23.80
N TYR A 544 21.31 14.52 24.48
CA TYR A 544 22.30 13.46 24.33
C TYR A 544 22.19 12.33 25.36
N GLY A 545 21.68 12.61 26.56
CA GLY A 545 21.62 11.64 27.67
C GLY A 545 20.64 10.48 27.43
N ARG A 546 19.78 10.58 26.41
CA ARG A 546 18.94 9.45 25.96
C ARG A 546 19.75 8.40 25.19
N ILE A 547 20.89 8.78 24.62
CA ILE A 547 21.70 7.97 23.71
C ILE A 547 23.02 7.55 24.36
N PHE A 548 23.77 8.52 24.87
CA PHE A 548 25.02 8.30 25.60
C PHE A 548 24.68 8.06 27.06
N LYS A 549 25.15 6.96 27.67
CA LYS A 549 24.91 6.71 29.10
C LYS A 549 25.62 7.73 29.99
N THR A 550 26.72 8.29 29.49
CA THR A 550 27.55 9.26 30.20
C THR A 550 27.72 10.50 29.34
N VAL A 551 27.23 11.63 29.83
CA VAL A 551 27.41 12.96 29.25
C VAL A 551 28.06 13.86 30.30
N ILE A 552 29.28 14.30 30.06
CA ILE A 552 30.06 15.18 30.92
C ILE A 552 29.98 16.59 30.32
N ILE A 553 29.59 17.56 31.14
CA ILE A 553 29.50 18.96 30.72
C ILE A 553 30.57 19.75 31.46
N LEU A 554 31.41 20.43 30.69
CA LEU A 554 32.50 21.28 31.16
C LEU A 554 32.21 22.73 30.77
N SER A 555 32.57 23.67 31.62
CA SER A 555 32.49 25.10 31.29
C SER A 555 33.57 25.89 32.01
N SER A 556 33.72 27.17 31.67
CA SER A 556 34.67 28.06 32.37
C SER A 556 34.36 28.23 33.87
N GLN A 557 33.10 28.07 34.27
CA GLN A 557 32.65 28.18 35.66
C GLN A 557 32.09 26.85 36.17
N LYS A 558 32.40 26.51 37.42
CA LYS A 558 31.82 25.33 38.07
C LYS A 558 30.39 25.64 38.49
N ASN A 559 29.47 24.71 38.23
CA ASN A 559 28.10 24.79 38.74
C ASN A 559 27.70 23.41 39.29
N GLU A 560 27.70 23.27 40.62
CA GLU A 560 27.45 21.98 41.28
C GLU A 560 26.00 21.52 41.14
N ASP A 561 25.04 22.45 41.21
CA ASP A 561 23.60 22.17 41.09
C ASP A 561 23.26 21.57 39.72
N LEU A 562 23.97 22.01 38.69
CA LEU A 562 23.83 21.49 37.33
C LEU A 562 24.91 20.46 36.98
N ALA A 563 25.68 19.94 37.94
CA ALA A 563 26.75 18.95 37.73
C ALA A 563 27.72 19.32 36.57
N VAL A 564 28.09 20.60 36.46
CA VAL A 564 29.02 21.12 35.47
C VAL A 564 30.41 21.26 36.08
N GLU A 565 31.41 20.64 35.46
CA GLU A 565 32.81 20.68 35.88
C GLU A 565 33.52 21.92 35.30
N ALA A 566 34.46 22.50 36.06
CA ALA A 566 35.24 23.63 35.57
C ALA A 566 36.37 23.16 34.65
N GLY A 567 36.50 23.82 33.49
CA GLY A 567 37.56 23.59 32.53
C GLY A 567 37.84 24.82 31.68
N HIS A 568 39.05 24.91 31.15
CA HIS A 568 39.43 25.96 30.21
C HIS A 568 39.61 25.37 28.82
N LEU A 569 38.82 25.84 27.85
CA LEU A 569 38.85 25.33 26.48
C LEU A 569 40.27 25.32 25.91
N ASN A 570 41.02 26.41 26.06
CA ASN A 570 42.38 26.52 25.50
C ASN A 570 43.34 25.40 25.95
N ARG A 571 43.07 24.73 27.08
CA ARG A 571 43.88 23.64 27.64
C ARG A 571 43.06 22.39 27.95
N MET A 572 41.90 22.22 27.30
CA MET A 572 40.98 21.12 27.61
C MET A 572 41.62 19.74 27.44
N TYR A 573 42.49 19.60 26.44
CA TYR A 573 43.25 18.38 26.19
C TYR A 573 44.06 17.90 27.40
N LYS A 574 44.52 18.79 28.29
CA LYS A 574 45.21 18.43 29.55
C LYS A 574 44.27 17.87 30.61
N HIS A 575 42.98 18.17 30.51
CA HIS A 575 41.96 17.71 31.43
C HIS A 575 41.39 16.34 31.04
N LEU A 576 41.36 16.02 29.74
CA LEU A 576 40.81 14.76 29.23
C LEU A 576 41.40 13.48 29.84
N PRO A 577 42.72 13.36 30.13
CA PRO A 577 43.28 12.19 30.82
C PRO A 577 42.57 11.83 32.12
N LYS A 578 42.18 12.83 32.93
CA LYS A 578 41.46 12.60 34.19
C LYS A 578 40.06 12.02 33.96
N ILE A 579 39.43 12.38 32.83
CA ILE A 579 38.14 11.82 32.43
C ILE A 579 38.32 10.40 31.92
N PHE A 580 39.39 10.14 31.15
CA PHE A 580 39.68 8.81 30.62
C PHE A 580 39.89 7.79 31.74
N ASP A 581 40.67 8.14 32.76
CA ASP A 581 40.88 7.29 33.94
C ASP A 581 39.57 7.01 34.70
N ARG A 582 38.68 8.01 34.79
CA ARG A 582 37.39 7.88 35.46
C ARG A 582 36.45 6.90 34.76
N TYR A 583 36.58 6.74 33.44
CA TYR A 583 35.71 5.89 32.61
C TYR A 583 36.50 4.89 31.77
N SER A 584 37.40 4.15 32.42
CA SER A 584 38.29 3.15 31.78
C SER A 584 37.57 2.00 31.07
N SER A 585 36.28 1.77 31.34
CA SER A 585 35.44 0.76 30.67
C SER A 585 34.71 1.27 29.42
N ALA A 586 34.90 2.55 29.05
CA ALA A 586 34.28 3.13 27.87
C ALA A 586 34.84 2.52 26.57
N GLU A 587 34.05 2.53 25.51
CA GLU A 587 34.50 2.13 24.16
C GLU A 587 35.33 3.23 23.49
N GLY A 588 35.10 4.48 23.88
CA GLY A 588 35.85 5.65 23.47
C GLY A 588 35.21 6.93 23.99
N PHE A 589 35.80 8.06 23.61
CA PHE A 589 35.48 9.39 24.11
C PHE A 589 35.21 10.34 22.95
N LEU A 590 34.02 10.93 22.94
CA LEU A 590 33.60 11.90 21.92
C LEU A 590 33.61 13.31 22.54
N PHE A 591 34.43 14.21 22.01
CA PHE A 591 34.45 15.61 22.39
C PHE A 591 33.55 16.44 21.48
N LEU A 592 32.82 17.41 22.05
CA LEU A 592 31.92 18.31 21.32
C LEU A 592 31.89 19.71 21.96
N GLN A 593 31.89 20.77 21.16
CA GLN A 593 31.62 22.15 21.63
C GLN A 593 30.14 22.53 21.44
N ASP A 594 29.64 23.45 22.26
CA ASP A 594 28.22 23.83 22.32
C ASP A 594 27.70 24.63 21.11
N ASP A 595 28.57 25.09 20.23
CA ASP A 595 28.24 25.68 18.93
C ASP A 595 28.08 24.63 17.81
N THR A 596 28.30 23.34 18.11
CA THR A 596 28.25 22.23 17.16
C THR A 596 27.21 21.19 17.58
N ILE A 597 26.22 20.93 16.72
CA ILE A 597 25.21 19.89 16.96
C ILE A 597 25.60 18.59 16.26
N LEU A 598 25.77 17.54 17.05
CA LEU A 598 26.03 16.19 16.56
C LEU A 598 24.75 15.47 16.10
N ASN A 599 24.65 15.22 14.81
CA ASN A 599 23.64 14.34 14.20
C ASN A 599 24.05 12.86 14.31
N TYR A 600 24.08 12.33 15.54
CA TYR A 600 24.62 11.00 15.86
C TYR A 600 23.97 9.85 15.05
N TRP A 601 22.73 10.02 14.57
CA TRP A 601 22.03 9.00 13.77
C TRP A 601 22.70 8.74 12.42
N ASN A 602 23.46 9.69 11.88
CA ASN A 602 24.24 9.50 10.64
C ASN A 602 25.58 8.80 10.89
N LEU A 603 25.99 8.62 12.14
CA LEU A 603 27.28 8.04 12.53
C LEU A 603 27.18 6.57 12.95
N LEU A 604 26.03 5.92 12.72
CA LEU A 604 25.84 4.51 13.06
C LEU A 604 26.82 3.56 12.35
N GLN A 605 27.32 3.96 11.18
CA GLN A 605 28.29 3.20 10.39
C GLN A 605 29.74 3.70 10.57
N ALA A 606 29.95 4.74 11.38
CA ALA A 606 31.28 5.25 11.63
C ALA A 606 32.12 4.22 12.40
N ASP A 607 33.36 4.04 11.96
CA ASP A 607 34.26 3.04 12.51
C ASP A 607 34.80 3.50 13.88
N LYS A 608 34.22 2.98 14.97
CA LYS A 608 34.59 3.32 16.36
C LYS A 608 35.96 2.80 16.78
N THR A 609 36.69 2.08 15.92
CA THR A 609 38.08 1.70 16.17
C THR A 609 39.09 2.69 15.57
N LYS A 610 38.63 3.83 15.04
CA LYS A 610 39.48 4.86 14.45
C LYS A 610 39.26 6.21 15.11
N LEU A 611 40.23 7.12 14.96
CA LEU A 611 40.06 8.51 15.33
C LEU A 611 39.01 9.15 14.42
N TRP A 612 38.03 9.87 14.98
CA TRP A 612 37.14 10.70 14.15
C TRP A 612 37.57 12.14 14.29
N ILE A 613 38.01 12.74 13.19
CA ILE A 613 38.44 14.12 13.15
C ILE A 613 37.90 14.80 11.90
N THR A 614 38.06 16.12 11.84
CA THR A 614 37.49 16.97 10.78
C THR A 614 38.52 17.40 9.73
N ASP A 615 39.58 16.62 9.52
CA ASP A 615 40.67 16.92 8.60
C ASP A 615 40.20 17.00 7.12
N LYS A 616 39.23 16.17 6.75
CA LYS A 616 38.60 16.17 5.41
C LYS A 616 37.54 17.27 5.24
N VAL A 617 37.17 17.98 6.30
CA VAL A 617 36.19 19.07 6.24
C VAL A 617 36.89 20.35 5.81
N SER A 618 36.45 20.93 4.69
CA SER A 618 37.04 22.15 4.14
C SER A 618 37.10 23.26 5.20
N LYS A 619 38.27 23.89 5.35
CA LYS A 619 38.56 24.98 6.30
C LYS A 619 38.54 24.61 7.79
N SER A 620 38.28 23.36 8.15
CA SER A 620 38.37 22.92 9.55
C SER A 620 39.83 22.82 10.02
N TRP A 621 40.71 22.35 9.13
CA TRP A 621 42.15 22.27 9.35
C TRP A 621 42.86 23.20 8.38
N THR A 622 43.73 24.05 8.90
CA THR A 622 44.48 25.03 8.14
C THR A 622 45.96 24.94 8.47
N THR A 623 46.80 25.17 7.48
CA THR A 623 48.25 25.16 7.61
C THR A 623 48.75 26.60 7.52
N VAL A 624 49.50 27.04 8.52
CA VAL A 624 50.07 28.39 8.61
C VAL A 624 51.59 28.29 8.59
N SER A 625 52.22 29.01 7.67
CA SER A 625 53.68 29.08 7.60
C SER A 625 54.23 29.95 8.74
N THR A 626 55.31 29.50 9.40
CA THR A 626 55.87 30.17 10.59
C THR A 626 57.26 30.77 10.38
N ASP A 627 57.70 30.95 9.13
CA ASP A 627 59.03 31.48 8.81
C ASP A 627 59.22 32.92 9.33
N GLY A 628 60.09 33.08 10.32
CA GLY A 628 60.58 34.38 10.81
C GLY A 628 59.62 35.20 11.69
N ASN A 629 58.47 34.65 12.09
CA ASN A 629 57.42 35.40 12.78
C ASN A 629 57.47 35.18 14.32
N THR A 630 57.43 36.27 15.11
CA THR A 630 57.41 36.21 16.60
C THR A 630 55.98 36.29 17.18
N ASP A 631 54.99 36.20 16.31
CA ASP A 631 53.58 36.24 16.63
C ASP A 631 53.11 34.96 17.38
N TRP A 632 51.81 34.91 17.67
CA TRP A 632 51.24 33.78 18.41
C TRP A 632 51.51 32.43 17.71
N TYR A 633 51.45 32.37 16.38
CA TYR A 633 51.70 31.14 15.62
C TYR A 633 53.16 30.69 15.71
N GLY A 634 54.11 31.63 15.61
CA GLY A 634 55.53 31.34 15.80
C GLY A 634 55.84 30.72 17.17
N LYS A 635 55.27 31.28 18.24
CA LYS A 635 55.40 30.75 19.62
C LYS A 635 54.79 29.36 19.76
N GLN A 636 53.61 29.13 19.19
CA GLN A 636 52.96 27.81 19.22
C GLN A 636 53.80 26.76 18.45
N ALA A 637 54.34 27.12 17.28
CA ALA A 637 55.18 26.22 16.49
C ALA A 637 56.51 25.86 17.19
N GLU A 638 57.13 26.79 17.91
CA GLU A 638 58.32 26.49 18.71
C GLU A 638 58.02 25.48 19.82
N MET A 639 56.89 25.66 20.52
CA MET A 639 56.45 24.71 21.55
C MET A 639 56.12 23.34 20.96
N VAL A 640 55.44 23.27 19.82
CA VAL A 640 55.16 22.01 19.10
C VAL A 640 56.47 21.31 18.73
N ARG A 641 57.44 22.00 18.14
CA ARG A 641 58.76 21.42 17.81
C ARG A 641 59.46 20.84 19.04
N LYS A 642 59.39 21.53 20.18
CA LYS A 642 59.96 21.06 21.45
C LYS A 642 59.27 19.77 21.91
N VAL A 643 57.94 19.70 21.85
CA VAL A 643 57.18 18.51 22.25
C VAL A 643 57.46 17.35 21.28
N VAL A 644 57.34 17.57 19.97
CA VAL A 644 57.60 16.55 18.94
C VAL A 644 59.03 16.00 19.04
N GLY A 645 60.03 16.84 19.28
CA GLY A 645 61.42 16.39 19.48
C GLY A 645 61.61 15.49 20.72
N SER A 646 60.71 15.58 21.70
CA SER A 646 60.72 14.73 22.90
C SER A 646 59.86 13.48 22.81
N MET A 647 59.06 13.31 21.74
CA MET A 647 58.19 12.15 21.55
C MET A 647 59.00 10.86 21.29
N PRO A 648 58.49 9.68 21.66
CA PRO A 648 58.98 8.41 21.14
C PRO A 648 59.09 8.37 19.61
N VAL A 649 60.06 7.61 19.09
CA VAL A 649 60.42 7.59 17.65
C VAL A 649 59.22 7.31 16.74
N HIS A 650 58.32 6.40 17.12
CA HIS A 650 57.16 6.05 16.30
C HIS A 650 56.18 7.23 16.12
N PHE A 651 55.91 8.00 17.17
CA PHE A 651 55.09 9.21 17.09
C PHE A 651 55.76 10.33 16.28
N GLN A 652 57.10 10.45 16.36
CA GLN A 652 57.84 11.41 15.54
C GLN A 652 57.75 11.08 14.05
N VAL A 653 57.87 9.80 13.69
CA VAL A 653 57.77 9.34 12.30
C VAL A 653 56.38 9.63 11.75
N ASN A 654 55.33 9.22 12.46
CA ASN A 654 53.94 9.48 12.07
C ASN A 654 53.68 10.98 11.87
N TYR A 655 54.11 11.82 12.83
CA TYR A 655 53.93 13.26 12.75
C TYR A 655 54.65 13.86 11.53
N LYS A 656 55.89 13.44 11.26
CA LYS A 656 56.68 13.91 10.11
C LYS A 656 56.10 13.46 8.79
N GLU A 657 55.57 12.24 8.69
CA GLU A 657 54.91 11.74 7.49
C GLU A 657 53.59 12.46 7.21
N ALA A 658 52.86 12.84 8.26
CA ALA A 658 51.60 13.57 8.15
C ALA A 658 51.82 15.07 7.81
N MET A 659 52.99 15.64 8.14
CA MET A 659 53.33 17.03 7.85
C MET A 659 53.87 17.22 6.43
N LYS A 660 53.41 18.28 5.76
CA LYS A 660 53.91 18.65 4.42
C LYS A 660 55.25 19.38 4.46
N SER A 661 55.55 20.06 5.57
CA SER A 661 56.75 20.89 5.77
C SER A 661 57.04 21.05 7.26
N ASP A 662 58.31 20.97 7.67
CA ASP A 662 58.76 21.19 9.05
C ASP A 662 58.60 22.66 9.53
N ARG A 663 58.26 23.57 8.60
CA ARG A 663 58.12 25.03 8.84
C ARG A 663 56.67 25.47 9.02
N ASP A 664 55.74 24.53 8.90
CA ASP A 664 54.31 24.79 8.93
C ASP A 664 53.68 24.36 10.26
N LEU A 665 52.67 25.12 10.70
CA LEU A 665 51.85 24.81 11.86
C LEU A 665 50.43 24.45 11.41
N VAL A 666 49.93 23.31 11.86
CA VAL A 666 48.55 22.89 11.60
C VAL A 666 47.64 23.34 12.73
N ILE A 667 46.53 23.97 12.37
CA ILE A 667 45.51 24.47 13.28
C ILE A 667 44.18 23.83 12.89
N GLY A 668 43.53 23.16 13.84
CA GLY A 668 42.22 22.55 13.68
C GLY A 668 41.15 23.25 14.51
N SER A 669 39.90 23.32 14.03
CA SER A 669 38.79 23.90 14.78
C SER A 669 38.59 23.21 16.15
N SER A 670 38.85 21.90 16.19
CA SER A 670 38.78 21.05 17.40
C SER A 670 37.40 21.10 18.09
N GLU A 671 36.35 21.37 17.31
CA GLU A 671 34.95 21.46 17.75
C GLU A 671 34.35 20.08 18.01
N ILE A 672 34.80 19.07 17.27
CA ILE A 672 34.39 17.68 17.43
C ILE A 672 35.55 16.74 17.13
N PHE A 673 35.74 15.73 17.99
CA PHE A 673 36.63 14.60 17.70
C PHE A 673 36.28 13.38 18.56
N TYR A 674 36.60 12.18 18.09
CA TYR A 674 36.44 10.93 18.82
C TYR A 674 37.78 10.21 19.00
N ILE A 675 38.06 9.74 20.22
CA ILE A 675 39.23 8.94 20.56
C ILE A 675 38.76 7.54 21.00
N PRO A 676 39.13 6.48 20.28
CA PRO A 676 38.79 5.11 20.67
C PRO A 676 39.62 4.67 21.88
N GLN A 677 39.07 3.78 22.71
CA GLN A 677 39.69 3.38 23.98
C GLN A 677 41.14 2.88 23.85
N HIS A 678 41.47 2.16 22.79
CA HIS A 678 42.82 1.61 22.60
C HIS A 678 43.89 2.67 22.31
N LEU A 679 43.50 3.88 21.90
CA LEU A 679 44.41 5.01 21.64
C LEU A 679 44.49 6.00 22.83
N VAL A 680 43.78 5.72 23.93
CA VAL A 680 43.77 6.57 25.12
C VAL A 680 45.16 6.66 25.76
N THR A 681 45.87 5.55 25.86
CA THR A 681 47.22 5.52 26.47
C THR A 681 48.19 6.41 25.69
N ASP A 682 48.20 6.28 24.36
CA ASP A 682 49.02 7.10 23.46
C ASP A 682 48.70 8.58 23.62
N TYR A 683 47.41 8.93 23.71
CA TYR A 683 46.99 10.30 23.98
C TYR A 683 47.51 10.83 25.32
N VAL A 684 47.39 10.04 26.40
CA VAL A 684 47.84 10.42 27.74
C VAL A 684 49.36 10.64 27.76
N ASP A 685 50.13 9.76 27.13
CA ASP A 685 51.59 9.89 27.03
C ASP A 685 51.99 11.18 26.29
N LEU A 686 51.32 11.48 25.16
CA LEU A 686 51.56 12.70 24.40
C LEU A 686 51.19 13.97 25.16
N VAL A 687 50.08 13.95 25.92
CA VAL A 687 49.70 15.06 26.79
C VAL A 687 50.73 15.28 27.90
N GLY A 688 51.27 14.19 28.47
CA GLY A 688 52.33 14.24 29.48
C GLY A 688 53.60 14.96 29.01
N LEU A 689 53.97 14.79 27.73
CA LEU A 689 55.14 15.45 27.11
C LEU A 689 54.97 16.96 26.94
N VAL A 690 53.73 17.48 26.94
CA VAL A 690 53.51 18.92 26.85
C VAL A 690 53.94 19.64 28.14
N GLY A 691 53.84 18.99 29.30
CA GLY A 691 54.21 19.57 30.59
C GLY A 691 53.56 20.93 30.86
N ASP A 692 54.39 21.91 31.23
CA ASP A 692 53.96 23.29 31.55
C ASP A 692 53.85 24.20 30.31
N LEU A 693 54.10 23.69 29.10
CA LEU A 693 53.98 24.49 27.88
C LEU A 693 52.53 24.92 27.64
N ASP A 694 52.36 26.15 27.16
CA ASP A 694 51.06 26.76 26.90
C ASP A 694 50.63 26.60 25.44
N ILE A 695 50.49 25.35 25.02
CA ILE A 695 50.00 25.03 23.68
C ILE A 695 48.48 25.13 23.69
N HIS A 696 47.91 25.86 22.74
CA HIS A 696 46.47 26.02 22.62
C HIS A 696 45.81 24.76 22.06
N GLN A 697 44.59 24.41 22.52
CA GLN A 697 43.89 23.19 22.10
C GLN A 697 43.81 23.04 20.57
N LYS A 698 43.50 24.12 19.85
CA LYS A 698 43.45 24.16 18.37
C LYS A 698 44.75 23.75 17.67
N VAL A 699 45.88 23.74 18.39
CA VAL A 699 47.20 23.31 17.90
C VAL A 699 47.58 21.95 18.50
N ALA A 700 47.34 21.76 19.80
CA ALA A 700 47.69 20.53 20.51
C ALA A 700 46.94 19.31 19.97
N ILE A 701 45.63 19.44 19.71
CA ILE A 701 44.79 18.34 19.22
C ILE A 701 45.26 17.83 17.85
N PRO A 702 45.45 18.69 16.83
CA PRO A 702 46.08 18.28 15.57
C PRO A 702 47.43 17.60 15.74
N MET A 703 48.30 18.16 16.58
CA MET A 703 49.61 17.58 16.84
C MET A 703 49.50 16.16 17.37
N PHE A 704 48.64 15.91 18.37
CA PHE A 704 48.47 14.58 18.93
C PHE A 704 47.92 13.60 17.90
N PHE A 705 46.86 13.95 17.18
CA PHE A 705 46.22 13.01 16.24
C PHE A 705 47.14 12.64 15.08
N MET A 706 47.90 13.60 14.54
CA MET A 706 48.90 13.33 13.50
C MET A 706 50.10 12.52 14.01
N SER A 707 50.39 12.56 15.31
CA SER A 707 51.39 11.70 15.94
C SER A 707 50.85 10.28 16.18
N MET A 708 49.59 10.14 16.59
CA MET A 708 49.00 8.87 17.00
C MET A 708 48.73 7.92 15.83
N ASP A 709 48.24 8.43 14.69
CA ASP A 709 47.91 7.59 13.53
C ASP A 709 48.04 8.37 12.20
N SER A 710 48.04 7.65 11.09
CA SER A 710 48.15 8.21 9.74
C SER A 710 46.84 8.89 9.30
N PRO A 711 46.90 10.01 8.55
CA PRO A 711 45.70 10.65 8.00
C PRO A 711 44.80 9.78 7.11
N GLN A 712 45.32 8.67 6.59
CA GLN A 712 44.52 7.71 5.83
C GLN A 712 43.59 6.87 6.72
N ASN A 713 43.89 6.80 8.02
CA ASN A 713 43.15 6.06 9.04
C ASN A 713 42.17 6.94 9.83
N PHE A 714 42.07 8.23 9.49
CA PHE A 714 41.10 9.18 10.03
C PHE A 714 39.75 9.15 9.30
#